data_AF-A0A8C2GH90-F1
#
_entry.id   AF-A0A8C2GH90-F1
#
_cell.length_a   1.000
_cell.length_b   1.000
_cell.length_c   1.000
_cell.angle_alpha   90.00
_cell.angle_beta   90.00
_cell.angle_gamma   90.00
#
_symmetry.space_group_name_H-M   'P 1'
#
loop_
_entity.id
_entity.type
_entity.pdbx_description
1 polymer ?
#
loop_
_entity_poly.entity_id
_entity_poly.type
_entity_poly.pdbx_seq_one_letter_code
_entity_poly.pdbx_strand_id
1 'polypeptide(L)'
;MRYFFYFHQTNETFHLCECTMARCVKDNIIELIPFECPPLQNITCENGKKPVLVYDKYGCCKYYACDCFCEGWGDPHYNTFDGLYYSYQGNCTYILMEEIMPQYHLKIYIDSVYCDPVERVSCPRSIIVSYNKLVITLTNHNLLGGADLEAFVNNVKLRLPYFRKGVRVISSSLDLMLSIQQLGVNITFGATGFGINLPFQHFGDNTQGHCGTCNNNKADDCMIPGGILVDNCAVMADYWAASGVNSEICTPPTALPTAVGIRKSTSKPCQAHQDCNLLKSKLFEACHSHIPPKNFFLACQYDSCHMRNPALVCTSLQTYARACSQLGICIHWRNYTNLCKIECPADKVFNPCGPAEPPTCADIPEQNTITVSTEGCFCPKGTLLFNKNTDVCVKKCGCLDASRTPREFNEVFEYNCEECICNKDSKSVTCKPKKCPDVNPEICTEPGFVLVNVTNPSDPCCSKQVCNCDVSMCPAMNKKCPVGRDPVLKVPYGKCCPEIKCEPKKVCVHLNMEYMPGTNIPVPDCQECSCTKDVDPETQLFKVKCGSVQCNEKCDPGYEYIKKNLKDCCGKCVQTHCTVNINGVNHTLKEGKTLPSTNQGCDRITCTKVNGQFIINKYTVQCPPFNISNCKPVSVDQIKGCQLQTIRSYIKHRDCQSEKKMDLTFCSGDCTSSSRYIQAGMSSCTCCQATQASNRTVNLGCVNGNIVTHTYIHVEKCACSRANCHREDVGQTLT
;
A
#
# COMPACT_ATOMS: atom_id res chain seq x y z
N MET A 1 54.28 27.80 52.96
CA MET A 1 55.07 27.04 51.97
C MET A 1 56.50 26.93 52.49
N ARG A 2 57.18 25.79 52.31
CA ARG A 2 58.63 25.68 52.57
C ARG A 2 59.36 26.03 51.28
N TYR A 3 59.94 27.23 51.19
CA TYR A 3 60.97 27.48 50.19
C TYR A 3 62.20 26.66 50.59
N PHE A 4 62.72 25.85 49.65
CA PHE A 4 64.02 25.21 49.84
C PHE A 4 65.10 26.31 49.81
N PHE A 5 66.00 26.29 50.78
CA PHE A 5 67.15 27.20 50.82
C PHE A 5 68.16 26.81 49.73
N TYR A 6 67.93 27.28 48.50
CA TYR A 6 68.96 27.34 47.47
C TYR A 6 69.81 28.60 47.69
N PHE A 7 71.13 28.43 47.69
CA PHE A 7 72.07 29.54 47.77
C PHE A 7 72.17 30.22 46.40
N HIS A 8 71.32 31.22 46.15
CA HIS A 8 71.40 32.04 44.93
C HIS A 8 72.60 32.98 44.97
N GLN A 9 73.31 33.11 43.85
CA GLN A 9 74.48 33.98 43.74
C GLN A 9 74.07 35.46 43.73
N THR A 10 74.97 36.35 44.14
CA THR A 10 74.70 37.80 44.06
C THR A 10 74.48 38.22 42.59
N ASN A 11 73.41 38.97 42.33
CA ASN A 11 72.85 39.31 41.00
C ASN A 11 72.19 38.16 40.22
N GLU A 12 72.03 36.97 40.77
CA GLU A 12 71.21 35.92 40.15
C GLU A 12 69.72 36.32 40.14
N THR A 13 69.05 36.14 39.00
CA THR A 13 67.61 36.37 38.84
C THR A 13 66.84 35.06 38.68
N PHE A 14 65.69 34.94 39.34
CA PHE A 14 64.84 33.75 39.31
C PHE A 14 63.35 34.11 39.38
N HIS A 15 62.48 33.29 38.80
CA HIS A 15 61.03 33.49 38.88
C HIS A 15 60.52 33.20 40.31
N LEU A 16 59.63 34.05 40.82
CA LEU A 16 58.89 33.81 42.07
C LEU A 16 57.47 33.33 41.79
N CYS A 17 56.58 34.25 41.43
CA CYS A 17 55.15 34.06 41.21
C CYS A 17 54.56 35.32 40.55
N GLU A 18 53.34 35.24 40.03
CA GLU A 18 52.56 36.39 39.52
C GLU A 18 53.38 37.35 38.62
N CYS A 19 54.11 36.78 37.65
CA CYS A 19 54.92 37.55 36.69
C CYS A 19 55.92 38.52 37.34
N THR A 20 56.45 38.12 38.50
CA THR A 20 57.49 38.81 39.23
C THR A 20 58.75 37.95 39.28
N MET A 21 59.88 38.56 38.93
CA MET A 21 61.23 38.03 39.13
C MET A 21 61.76 38.48 40.49
N ALA A 22 62.56 37.64 41.11
CA ALA A 22 63.47 38.01 42.18
C ALA A 22 64.88 38.25 41.61
N ARG A 23 65.61 39.19 42.20
CA ARG A 23 67.06 39.31 42.08
C ARG A 23 67.71 39.18 43.46
N CYS A 24 68.66 38.27 43.59
CA CYS A 24 69.44 38.12 44.82
C CYS A 24 70.43 39.30 44.96
N VAL A 25 70.18 40.19 45.91
CA VAL A 25 71.09 41.26 46.32
C VAL A 25 72.00 40.70 47.44
N LYS A 26 73.07 41.43 47.80
CA LYS A 26 73.91 41.04 48.94
C LYS A 26 73.10 40.90 50.24
N ASP A 27 73.64 40.13 51.17
CA ASP A 27 73.13 39.96 52.55
C ASP A 27 71.72 39.33 52.63
N ASN A 28 71.42 38.39 51.71
CA ASN A 28 70.13 37.68 51.58
C ASN A 28 68.92 38.59 51.29
N ILE A 29 69.15 39.82 50.85
CA ILE A 29 68.09 40.72 50.41
C ILE A 29 67.63 40.30 49.00
N ILE A 30 66.32 40.19 48.79
CA ILE A 30 65.75 39.90 47.48
C ILE A 30 65.03 41.15 46.97
N GLU A 31 65.42 41.63 45.79
CA GLU A 31 64.70 42.68 45.06
C GLU A 31 63.64 42.03 44.17
N LEU A 32 62.43 42.59 44.17
CA LEU A 32 61.35 42.18 43.27
C LEU A 32 61.39 43.05 42.00
N ILE A 33 61.49 42.41 40.84
CA ILE A 33 61.54 43.05 39.53
C ILE A 33 60.32 42.55 38.71
N PRO A 34 59.54 43.44 38.07
CA PRO A 34 58.50 43.01 37.13
C PRO A 34 59.09 42.15 36.00
N PHE A 35 58.41 41.08 35.60
CA PHE A 35 58.84 40.30 34.44
C PHE A 35 58.49 41.03 33.15
N GLU A 36 59.51 41.52 32.44
CA GLU A 36 59.33 42.17 31.14
C GLU A 36 59.20 41.13 30.02
N CYS A 37 58.11 41.21 29.26
CA CYS A 37 57.88 40.29 28.14
C CYS A 37 58.76 40.62 26.94
N PRO A 38 59.37 39.61 26.29
CA PRO A 38 60.05 39.83 25.02
C PRO A 38 59.07 40.32 23.94
N PRO A 39 59.53 41.09 22.94
CA PRO A 39 58.69 41.52 21.84
C PRO A 39 58.19 40.31 21.04
N LEU A 40 56.92 40.34 20.62
CA LEU A 40 56.32 39.28 19.80
C LEU A 40 57.10 39.11 18.48
N GLN A 41 57.60 37.90 18.24
CA GLN A 41 58.26 37.54 16.98
C GLN A 41 57.25 36.84 16.06
N ASN A 42 57.07 37.39 14.86
CA ASN A 42 56.24 36.74 13.84
C ASN A 42 56.91 35.44 13.38
N ILE A 43 56.14 34.35 13.35
CA ILE A 43 56.57 33.04 12.84
C ILE A 43 55.70 32.61 11.65
N THR A 44 56.16 31.61 10.92
CA THR A 44 55.37 30.88 9.92
C THR A 44 55.20 29.45 10.40
N CYS A 45 53.97 28.93 10.35
CA CYS A 45 53.71 27.54 10.69
C CYS A 45 54.02 26.62 9.51
N GLU A 46 54.80 25.56 9.74
CA GLU A 46 55.17 24.57 8.72
C GLU A 46 53.92 23.83 8.19
N ASN A 47 52.92 23.60 9.03
CA ASN A 47 51.63 23.04 8.63
C ASN A 47 50.73 24.03 7.85
N GLY A 48 51.19 25.26 7.60
CA GLY A 48 50.48 26.29 6.84
C GLY A 48 49.36 27.01 7.60
N LYS A 49 49.05 26.62 8.86
CA LYS A 49 48.05 27.31 9.67
C LYS A 49 48.50 28.72 10.07
N LYS A 50 47.54 29.56 10.46
CA LYS A 50 47.82 30.88 11.03
C LYS A 50 48.40 30.69 12.45
N PRO A 51 49.51 31.37 12.81
CA PRO A 51 50.03 31.36 14.17
C PRO A 51 48.99 31.86 15.18
N VAL A 52 48.98 31.26 16.36
CA VAL A 52 48.12 31.59 17.50
C VAL A 52 48.95 32.21 18.63
N LEU A 53 48.33 33.06 19.45
CA LEU A 53 48.97 33.59 20.66
C LEU A 53 48.73 32.65 21.83
N VAL A 54 49.81 32.06 22.34
CA VAL A 54 49.83 31.21 23.55
C VAL A 54 50.58 31.93 24.67
N TYR A 55 50.33 31.52 25.91
CA TYR A 55 51.10 31.96 27.08
C TYR A 55 52.25 31.01 27.37
N ASP A 56 53.35 31.57 27.89
CA ASP A 56 54.43 30.80 28.50
C ASP A 56 53.96 29.91 29.67
N LYS A 57 54.83 28.98 30.08
CA LYS A 57 54.59 28.06 31.21
C LYS A 57 54.33 28.74 32.57
N TYR A 58 54.52 30.05 32.68
CA TYR A 58 54.23 30.83 33.89
C TYR A 58 52.93 31.64 33.79
N GLY A 59 52.26 31.62 32.62
CA GLY A 59 51.04 32.39 32.35
C GLY A 59 51.29 33.88 32.10
N CYS A 60 52.54 34.29 31.86
CA CYS A 60 52.94 35.69 31.95
C CYS A 60 53.01 36.39 30.61
N CYS A 61 53.85 35.88 29.71
CA CYS A 61 54.08 36.48 28.42
C CYS A 61 53.44 35.67 27.31
N LYS A 62 52.91 36.40 26.31
CA LYS A 62 52.40 35.81 25.09
C LYS A 62 53.52 35.67 24.07
N TYR A 63 53.46 34.61 23.29
CA TYR A 63 54.28 34.42 22.09
C TYR A 63 53.44 33.74 21.00
N TYR A 64 53.91 33.81 19.76
CA TYR A 64 53.28 33.08 18.67
C TYR A 64 53.73 31.62 18.68
N ALA A 65 52.77 30.71 18.53
CA ALA A 65 53.00 29.29 18.31
C ALA A 65 52.05 28.75 17.23
N CYS A 66 52.20 27.47 16.89
CA CYS A 66 51.46 26.81 15.83
C CYS A 66 50.62 25.68 16.41
N ASP A 67 49.29 25.79 16.31
CA ASP A 67 48.39 24.71 16.74
C ASP A 67 48.61 23.44 15.90
N CYS A 68 48.64 22.30 16.58
CA CYS A 68 48.89 21.00 16.00
C CYS A 68 47.69 20.54 15.16
N PHE A 69 47.89 20.16 13.90
CA PHE A 69 46.82 19.56 13.09
C PHE A 69 47.29 18.38 12.26
N CYS A 70 46.86 17.18 12.67
CA CYS A 70 47.11 15.93 11.98
C CYS A 70 45.84 15.52 11.22
N GLU A 71 45.98 15.04 9.99
CA GLU A 71 44.86 14.68 9.13
C GLU A 71 45.23 13.49 8.26
N GLY A 72 44.34 12.51 8.16
CA GLY A 72 44.53 11.39 7.25
C GLY A 72 43.27 11.12 6.43
N TRP A 73 43.43 10.78 5.16
CA TRP A 73 42.32 10.59 4.22
C TRP A 73 42.61 9.50 3.21
N GLY A 74 41.57 8.78 2.80
CA GLY A 74 41.66 7.66 1.86
C GLY A 74 42.53 6.47 2.30
N ASP A 75 43.13 6.51 3.51
CA ASP A 75 44.12 5.58 4.09
C ASP A 75 44.92 4.81 3.01
N PRO A 76 45.77 5.58 2.32
CA PRO A 76 47.07 5.67 2.97
C PRO A 76 47.58 7.06 3.31
N HIS A 77 46.86 8.15 3.07
CA HIS A 77 47.45 9.49 3.15
C HIS A 77 47.39 10.09 4.55
N TYR A 78 48.52 10.62 5.02
CA TYR A 78 48.68 11.27 6.32
C TYR A 78 49.43 12.60 6.17
N ASN A 79 48.98 13.62 6.90
CA ASN A 79 49.75 14.81 7.27
C ASN A 79 49.99 14.76 8.79
N THR A 80 51.24 14.91 9.22
CA THR A 80 51.62 15.09 10.64
C THR A 80 51.16 16.45 11.18
N PHE A 81 51.27 16.65 12.50
CA PHE A 81 50.90 17.91 13.16
C PHE A 81 51.64 19.13 12.60
N ASP A 82 52.91 18.94 12.21
CA ASP A 82 53.76 19.98 11.60
C ASP A 82 53.71 19.98 10.06
N GLY A 83 52.90 19.09 9.45
CA GLY A 83 52.50 19.13 8.04
C GLY A 83 53.40 18.35 7.08
N LEU A 84 54.20 17.41 7.58
CA LEU A 84 54.90 16.43 6.75
C LEU A 84 53.87 15.44 6.17
N TYR A 85 53.91 15.27 4.84
CA TYR A 85 53.06 14.32 4.12
C TYR A 85 53.76 13.00 3.90
N TYR A 86 53.08 11.90 4.19
CA TYR A 86 53.52 10.55 3.84
C TYR A 86 52.33 9.65 3.48
N SER A 87 52.63 8.45 2.96
CA SER A 87 51.63 7.43 2.67
C SER A 87 51.98 6.10 3.34
N TYR A 88 51.03 5.47 4.04
CA TYR A 88 51.20 4.21 4.77
C TYR A 88 49.95 3.32 4.63
N GLN A 89 50.12 2.00 4.43
CA GLN A 89 49.02 1.03 4.31
C GLN A 89 49.18 -0.08 5.36
N GLY A 90 48.34 -0.08 6.39
CA GLY A 90 48.45 -1.00 7.53
C GLY A 90 47.10 -1.48 8.05
N ASN A 91 46.93 -2.79 8.21
CA ASN A 91 45.65 -3.43 8.56
C ASN A 91 45.51 -3.70 10.08
N CYS A 92 45.94 -2.76 10.90
CA CYS A 92 46.05 -2.89 12.34
C CYS A 92 45.51 -1.67 13.08
N THR A 93 45.40 -1.78 14.40
CA THR A 93 45.26 -0.61 15.27
C THR A 93 46.63 0.04 15.50
N TYR A 94 46.76 1.34 15.22
CA TYR A 94 47.99 2.13 15.38
C TYR A 94 47.79 3.34 16.31
N ILE A 95 48.88 3.79 16.93
CA ILE A 95 48.91 5.01 17.75
C ILE A 95 49.06 6.22 16.82
N LEU A 96 47.98 7.00 16.65
CA LEU A 96 48.05 8.27 15.95
C LEU A 96 48.79 9.31 16.79
N MET A 97 48.40 9.45 18.05
CA MET A 97 49.01 10.36 18.99
C MET A 97 48.90 9.80 20.40
N GLU A 98 49.99 9.87 21.15
CA GLU A 98 49.98 9.86 22.61
C GLU A 98 50.86 10.98 23.15
N GLU A 99 50.63 11.33 24.41
CA GLU A 99 51.46 12.29 25.13
C GLU A 99 52.81 11.68 25.52
N ILE A 100 53.92 12.39 25.27
CA ILE A 100 55.27 11.98 25.73
C ILE A 100 55.30 11.96 27.27
N MET A 101 54.83 13.05 27.88
CA MET A 101 54.54 13.18 29.30
C MET A 101 53.02 13.23 29.47
N PRO A 102 52.38 12.23 30.11
CA PRO A 102 50.92 12.09 30.11
C PRO A 102 50.25 13.06 31.10
N GLN A 103 50.15 14.34 30.71
CA GLN A 103 49.60 15.44 31.51
C GLN A 103 48.07 15.36 31.60
N TYR A 104 47.41 15.04 30.48
CA TYR A 104 45.95 14.99 30.35
C TYR A 104 45.42 13.56 30.17
N HIS A 105 46.32 12.58 30.08
CA HIS A 105 46.05 11.17 29.78
C HIS A 105 45.24 11.01 28.48
N LEU A 106 45.70 11.67 27.41
CA LEU A 106 45.12 11.60 26.07
C LEU A 106 45.92 10.63 25.19
N LYS A 107 45.22 9.66 24.59
CA LYS A 107 45.74 8.81 23.51
C LYS A 107 44.69 8.67 22.42
N ILE A 108 45.13 8.74 21.16
CA ILE A 108 44.29 8.63 19.97
C ILE A 108 44.87 7.51 19.10
N TYR A 109 44.01 6.56 18.75
CA TYR A 109 44.35 5.43 17.90
C TYR A 109 43.51 5.45 16.62
N ILE A 110 44.07 4.91 15.55
CA ILE A 110 43.35 4.54 14.34
C ILE A 110 43.29 3.04 14.24
N ASP A 111 42.13 2.50 13.91
CA ASP A 111 41.89 1.08 13.68
C ASP A 111 41.61 0.89 12.20
N SER A 112 42.61 0.43 11.46
CA SER A 112 42.54 0.25 10.01
C SER A 112 42.49 -1.23 9.65
N VAL A 113 41.81 -1.57 8.55
CA VAL A 113 41.66 -2.93 8.04
C VAL A 113 41.78 -2.96 6.53
N TYR A 114 42.13 -4.10 5.93
CA TYR A 114 42.06 -4.27 4.49
C TYR A 114 40.60 -4.37 4.04
N CYS A 115 40.10 -3.30 3.42
CA CYS A 115 38.71 -3.19 2.94
C CYS A 115 38.53 -3.79 1.54
N ASP A 116 39.54 -3.71 0.66
CA ASP A 116 39.52 -4.35 -0.66
C ASP A 116 40.37 -5.65 -0.65
N PRO A 117 39.76 -6.83 -0.93
CA PRO A 117 40.48 -8.11 -0.90
C PRO A 117 41.38 -8.35 -2.12
N VAL A 118 41.26 -7.54 -3.18
CA VAL A 118 42.03 -7.64 -4.42
C VAL A 118 43.23 -6.68 -4.40
N GLU A 119 43.01 -5.44 -3.98
CA GLU A 119 44.02 -4.38 -3.99
C GLU A 119 44.77 -4.25 -2.65
N ARG A 120 44.31 -4.94 -1.58
CA ARG A 120 44.85 -4.87 -0.20
C ARG A 120 44.95 -3.45 0.34
N VAL A 121 43.92 -2.67 0.05
CA VAL A 121 43.86 -1.25 0.42
C VAL A 121 43.40 -1.13 1.85
N SER A 122 44.12 -0.29 2.60
CA SER A 122 43.78 0.04 3.98
C SER A 122 42.56 0.95 3.99
N CYS A 123 41.63 0.74 4.92
CA CYS A 123 40.56 1.68 5.22
C CYS A 123 40.46 1.88 6.73
N PRO A 124 40.23 3.12 7.20
CA PRO A 124 40.10 3.40 8.62
C PRO A 124 38.69 2.98 9.07
N ARG A 125 38.61 1.91 9.86
CA ARG A 125 37.35 1.40 10.42
C ARG A 125 36.92 2.21 11.63
N SER A 126 37.85 2.64 12.48
CA SER A 126 37.51 3.44 13.66
C SER A 126 38.63 4.39 14.10
N ILE A 127 38.23 5.48 14.77
CA ILE A 127 39.11 6.29 15.61
C ILE A 127 38.75 6.02 17.07
N ILE A 128 39.74 5.67 17.89
CA ILE A 128 39.56 5.35 19.31
C ILE A 128 40.24 6.45 20.12
N VAL A 129 39.48 7.14 20.96
CA VAL A 129 39.95 8.25 21.81
C VAL A 129 39.90 7.82 23.26
N SER A 130 41.06 7.61 23.87
CA SER A 130 41.22 7.37 25.30
C SER A 130 41.55 8.69 25.98
N TYR A 131 40.63 9.19 26.80
CA TYR A 131 40.83 10.39 27.62
C TYR A 131 40.61 10.08 29.10
N ASN A 132 41.67 10.17 29.90
CA ASN A 132 41.71 9.75 31.31
C ASN A 132 41.33 8.27 31.51
N LYS A 133 40.04 8.00 31.76
CA LYS A 133 39.46 6.65 31.94
C LYS A 133 38.19 6.46 31.08
N LEU A 134 37.97 7.34 30.11
CA LEU A 134 36.86 7.29 29.16
C LEU A 134 37.44 6.92 27.81
N VAL A 135 37.04 5.77 27.28
CA VAL A 135 37.35 5.34 25.92
C VAL A 135 36.10 5.57 25.07
N ILE A 136 36.24 6.37 24.01
CA ILE A 136 35.20 6.57 22.99
C ILE A 136 35.72 6.02 21.67
N THR A 137 34.94 5.15 21.03
CA THR A 137 35.22 4.67 19.67
C THR A 137 34.26 5.33 18.71
N LEU A 138 34.77 5.93 17.64
CA LEU A 138 34.01 6.43 16.50
C LEU A 138 34.23 5.44 15.34
N THR A 139 33.17 4.86 14.79
CA THR A 139 33.25 3.75 13.81
C THR A 139 32.50 4.09 12.53
N ASN A 140 33.08 3.74 11.39
CA ASN A 140 32.39 3.66 10.11
C ASN A 140 32.23 2.18 9.74
N HIS A 141 30.99 1.70 9.61
CA HIS A 141 30.71 0.31 9.24
C HIS A 141 30.85 0.06 7.73
N ASN A 142 30.70 1.12 6.91
CA ASN A 142 30.71 1.04 5.46
C ASN A 142 32.03 1.55 4.87
N LEU A 143 33.05 0.69 4.86
CA LEU A 143 34.43 1.05 4.50
C LEU A 143 34.65 1.34 3.01
N LEU A 144 33.77 0.84 2.13
CA LEU A 144 33.87 1.00 0.67
C LEU A 144 32.79 1.93 0.08
N GLY A 145 32.00 2.61 0.93
CA GLY A 145 30.85 3.38 0.50
C GLY A 145 30.64 4.68 1.29
N GLY A 146 29.41 5.17 1.30
CA GLY A 146 29.03 6.36 2.08
C GLY A 146 29.02 6.10 3.58
N ALA A 147 29.09 7.19 4.36
CA ALA A 147 29.15 7.16 5.82
C ALA A 147 28.04 6.33 6.49
N ASP A 148 28.42 5.29 7.23
CA ASP A 148 27.56 4.54 8.15
C ASP A 148 28.18 4.60 9.55
N LEU A 149 27.83 5.67 10.28
CA LEU A 149 28.61 6.16 11.41
C LEU A 149 27.94 5.91 12.76
N GLU A 150 28.69 5.28 13.66
CA GLU A 150 28.26 5.04 15.04
C GLU A 150 29.37 5.37 16.05
N ALA A 151 28.98 5.80 17.24
CA ALA A 151 29.91 6.08 18.33
C ALA A 151 29.59 5.20 19.54
N PHE A 152 30.62 4.75 20.26
CA PHE A 152 30.53 3.80 21.36
C PHE A 152 31.33 4.26 22.58
N VAL A 153 30.88 3.87 23.77
CA VAL A 153 31.68 3.91 25.01
C VAL A 153 31.63 2.53 25.63
N ASN A 154 32.79 1.91 25.88
CA ASN A 154 32.90 0.55 26.42
C ASN A 154 32.02 -0.46 25.65
N ASN A 155 32.05 -0.41 24.32
CA ASN A 155 31.23 -1.20 23.38
C ASN A 155 29.70 -1.00 23.49
N VAL A 156 29.22 0.00 24.24
CA VAL A 156 27.81 0.40 24.26
C VAL A 156 27.58 1.57 23.29
N LYS A 157 26.66 1.41 22.35
CA LYS A 157 26.30 2.44 21.36
C LYS A 157 25.77 3.70 22.04
N LEU A 158 26.33 4.85 21.67
CA LEU A 158 25.91 6.16 22.15
C LEU A 158 24.65 6.64 21.41
N ARG A 159 23.76 7.30 22.15
CA ARG A 159 22.75 8.18 21.57
C ARG A 159 23.36 9.57 21.41
N LEU A 160 23.42 10.06 20.18
CA LEU A 160 23.99 11.38 19.86
C LEU A 160 22.91 12.47 19.83
N PRO A 161 23.21 13.73 20.19
CA PRO A 161 24.49 14.20 20.72
C PRO A 161 24.76 13.66 22.14
N TYR A 162 26.00 13.30 22.42
CA TYR A 162 26.44 12.78 23.72
C TYR A 162 27.32 13.82 24.42
N PHE A 163 27.16 13.97 25.73
CA PHE A 163 28.02 14.83 26.56
C PHE A 163 28.29 14.19 27.92
N ARG A 164 29.56 14.00 28.28
CA ARG A 164 29.96 13.46 29.59
C ARG A 164 31.41 13.82 29.92
N LYS A 165 31.68 14.26 31.16
CA LYS A 165 33.04 14.57 31.67
C LYS A 165 33.84 15.52 30.75
N GLY A 166 33.19 16.56 30.22
CA GLY A 166 33.82 17.54 29.33
C GLY A 166 34.03 17.07 27.87
N VAL A 167 33.70 15.80 27.56
CA VAL A 167 33.74 15.26 26.20
C VAL A 167 32.35 15.34 25.58
N ARG A 168 32.25 15.95 24.38
CA ARG A 168 31.04 15.99 23.55
C ARG A 168 31.27 15.16 22.29
N VAL A 169 30.26 14.42 21.85
CA VAL A 169 30.25 13.73 20.55
C VAL A 169 28.97 14.11 19.81
N ILE A 170 29.09 14.54 18.55
CA ILE A 170 27.98 14.81 17.63
C ILE A 170 28.18 14.04 16.33
N SER A 171 27.12 13.91 15.52
CA SER A 171 27.18 13.38 14.15
C SER A 171 26.63 14.44 13.20
N SER A 172 27.33 14.64 12.10
CA SER A 172 26.77 15.22 10.87
C SER A 172 26.28 14.09 9.95
N SER A 173 25.91 14.43 8.72
CA SER A 173 25.59 13.47 7.66
C SER A 173 26.81 12.72 7.07
N LEU A 174 28.04 13.15 7.36
CA LEU A 174 29.28 12.57 6.78
C LEU A 174 30.39 12.30 7.80
N ASP A 175 30.34 12.93 8.97
CA ASP A 175 31.39 12.89 10.00
C ASP A 175 30.80 12.72 11.41
N LEU A 176 31.47 11.95 12.26
CA LEU A 176 31.41 12.06 13.71
C LEU A 176 32.40 13.12 14.17
N MET A 177 32.01 13.94 15.15
CA MET A 177 32.89 14.96 15.73
C MET A 177 32.93 14.80 17.25
N LEU A 178 34.12 14.59 17.80
CA LEU A 178 34.41 14.53 19.22
C LEU A 178 35.18 15.78 19.64
N SER A 179 34.75 16.44 20.71
CA SER A 179 35.47 17.57 21.30
C SER A 179 35.67 17.43 22.81
N ILE A 180 36.85 17.84 23.28
CA ILE A 180 37.20 17.93 24.71
C ILE A 180 37.33 19.42 25.04
N GLN A 181 36.20 20.05 25.36
CA GLN A 181 36.08 21.51 25.35
C GLN A 181 37.09 22.22 26.26
N GLN A 182 37.39 21.63 27.43
CA GLN A 182 38.33 22.17 28.41
C GLN A 182 39.81 22.13 27.98
N LEU A 183 40.14 21.44 26.89
CA LEU A 183 41.49 21.36 26.30
C LEU A 183 41.54 21.85 24.84
N GLY A 184 40.41 22.34 24.29
CA GLY A 184 40.28 22.75 22.89
C GLY A 184 40.51 21.64 21.85
N VAL A 185 40.60 20.37 22.25
CA VAL A 185 40.80 19.23 21.35
C VAL A 185 39.54 19.00 20.52
N ASN A 186 39.70 18.92 19.20
CA ASN A 186 38.63 18.55 18.26
C ASN A 186 39.11 17.43 17.34
N ILE A 187 38.31 16.37 17.20
CA ILE A 187 38.57 15.21 16.38
C ILE A 187 37.37 14.99 15.46
N THR A 188 37.60 14.90 14.16
CA THR A 188 36.58 14.58 13.15
C THR A 188 36.91 13.22 12.53
N PHE A 189 35.92 12.36 12.33
CA PHE A 189 36.09 11.05 11.69
C PHE A 189 34.88 10.71 10.81
N GLY A 190 35.11 10.38 9.54
CA GLY A 190 34.06 10.07 8.57
C GLY A 190 34.55 9.08 7.52
N ALA A 191 33.70 8.77 6.53
CA ALA A 191 34.02 7.78 5.49
C ALA A 191 35.25 8.12 4.63
N THR A 192 35.64 9.39 4.55
CA THR A 192 36.81 9.82 3.77
C THR A 192 38.10 9.93 4.56
N GLY A 193 38.06 9.89 5.91
CA GLY A 193 39.24 10.09 6.74
C GLY A 193 38.97 10.67 8.12
N PHE A 194 40.02 11.17 8.75
CA PHE A 194 40.01 11.78 10.08
C PHE A 194 40.80 13.09 10.11
N GLY A 195 40.52 13.94 11.10
CA GLY A 195 41.30 15.13 11.43
C GLY A 195 41.38 15.32 12.94
N ILE A 196 42.54 15.71 13.45
CA ILE A 196 42.85 15.88 14.88
C ILE A 196 43.48 17.27 15.06
N ASN A 197 42.80 18.15 15.79
CA ASN A 197 43.28 19.47 16.15
C ASN A 197 43.59 19.54 17.65
N LEU A 198 44.86 19.76 18.01
CA LEU A 198 45.32 19.91 19.39
C LEU A 198 45.90 21.32 19.59
N PRO A 199 45.45 22.10 20.60
CA PRO A 199 46.05 23.40 20.86
C PRO A 199 47.48 23.30 21.39
N PHE A 200 48.38 24.13 20.84
CA PHE A 200 49.79 24.13 21.24
C PHE A 200 49.97 24.42 22.74
N GLN A 201 49.10 25.25 23.33
CA GLN A 201 49.08 25.59 24.76
C GLN A 201 49.04 24.38 25.69
N HIS A 202 48.49 23.25 25.24
CA HIS A 202 48.35 22.01 26.02
C HIS A 202 49.24 20.87 25.52
N PHE A 203 49.51 20.79 24.20
CA PHE A 203 50.15 19.63 23.58
C PHE A 203 51.44 19.93 22.82
N GLY A 204 51.85 21.21 22.72
CA GLY A 204 53.12 21.60 22.12
C GLY A 204 54.30 20.89 22.79
N ASP A 205 55.27 20.46 21.98
CA ASP A 205 56.45 19.69 22.38
C ASP A 205 56.16 18.38 23.15
N ASN A 206 54.91 17.89 23.15
CA ASN A 206 54.46 16.77 24.00
C ASN A 206 53.70 15.67 23.23
N THR A 207 53.85 15.55 21.90
CA THR A 207 53.18 14.51 21.08
C THR A 207 54.17 13.53 20.46
N GLN A 208 53.76 12.26 20.36
CA GLN A 208 54.44 11.23 19.58
C GLN A 208 53.42 10.25 18.95
N GLY A 209 53.75 9.61 17.83
CA GLY A 209 52.87 8.68 17.10
C GLY A 209 52.92 8.90 15.58
N HIS A 210 51.96 8.34 14.84
CA HIS A 210 51.83 8.57 13.37
C HIS A 210 51.67 10.05 13.00
N CYS A 211 51.10 10.85 13.91
CA CYS A 211 50.94 12.30 13.72
C CYS A 211 52.22 13.11 14.00
N GLY A 212 53.32 12.47 14.40
CA GLY A 212 54.61 13.12 14.63
C GLY A 212 54.67 14.02 15.87
N THR A 213 55.62 14.94 15.85
CA THR A 213 55.82 15.96 16.90
C THR A 213 54.96 17.18 16.63
N CYS A 214 54.70 18.00 17.66
CA CYS A 214 54.07 19.31 17.52
C CYS A 214 55.04 20.37 18.04
N ASN A 215 56.09 20.63 17.26
CA ASN A 215 57.16 21.58 17.58
C ASN A 215 57.46 22.52 16.40
N ASN A 216 56.59 22.54 15.38
CA ASN A 216 56.73 23.27 14.13
C ASN A 216 57.95 22.85 13.29
N ASN A 217 58.32 21.57 13.32
CA ASN A 217 59.45 21.02 12.57
C ASN A 217 59.08 19.71 11.84
N LYS A 218 59.17 19.71 10.52
CA LYS A 218 58.92 18.50 9.70
C LYS A 218 60.08 17.51 9.67
N ALA A 219 61.27 17.91 10.14
CA ALA A 219 62.48 17.11 9.97
C ALA A 219 62.62 15.98 10.99
N ASP A 220 61.91 16.06 12.12
CA ASP A 220 61.93 15.12 13.24
C ASP A 220 60.60 14.37 13.46
N ASP A 221 59.58 14.65 12.63
CA ASP A 221 58.27 13.99 12.65
C ASP A 221 58.31 12.45 12.61
N CYS A 222 59.26 11.86 11.87
CA CYS A 222 59.34 10.42 11.65
C CYS A 222 60.08 9.68 12.79
N MET A 223 59.72 9.90 14.05
CA MET A 223 60.29 9.18 15.21
C MET A 223 59.57 7.87 15.52
N ILE A 224 60.33 6.79 15.71
CA ILE A 224 59.82 5.53 16.29
C ILE A 224 59.85 5.58 17.84
N PRO A 225 59.12 4.69 18.54
CA PRO A 225 59.15 4.62 20.01
C PRO A 225 60.58 4.54 20.55
N GLY A 226 60.87 5.38 21.55
CA GLY A 226 62.24 5.58 22.07
C GLY A 226 62.98 6.79 21.46
N GLY A 227 62.34 7.57 20.58
CA GLY A 227 62.89 8.84 20.08
C GLY A 227 63.95 8.70 18.98
N ILE A 228 63.93 7.57 18.26
CA ILE A 228 64.86 7.34 17.14
C ILE A 228 64.21 7.87 15.85
N LEU A 229 64.84 8.85 15.23
CA LEU A 229 64.42 9.41 13.95
C LEU A 229 64.77 8.46 12.78
N VAL A 230 63.85 8.29 11.83
CA VAL A 230 64.05 7.48 10.61
C VAL A 230 63.71 8.26 9.34
N ASP A 231 64.40 7.98 8.23
CA ASP A 231 64.28 8.74 6.97
C ASP A 231 62.90 8.65 6.29
N ASN A 232 62.02 7.73 6.72
CA ASN A 232 60.75 7.46 6.06
C ASN A 232 59.63 7.20 7.07
N CYS A 233 58.65 8.10 7.12
CA CYS A 233 57.48 7.97 8.00
C CYS A 233 56.64 6.71 7.72
N ALA A 234 56.66 6.15 6.51
CA ALA A 234 56.01 4.86 6.24
C ALA A 234 56.70 3.69 6.97
N VAL A 235 58.01 3.79 7.23
CA VAL A 235 58.74 2.81 8.07
C VAL A 235 58.52 3.10 9.54
N MET A 236 58.44 4.38 9.94
CA MET A 236 58.09 4.77 11.31
C MET A 236 56.74 4.20 11.74
N ALA A 237 55.74 4.25 10.85
CA ALA A 237 54.37 3.86 11.11
C ALA A 237 54.22 2.40 11.60
N ASP A 238 55.04 1.47 11.07
CA ASP A 238 55.06 0.06 11.49
C ASP A 238 55.39 -0.15 12.97
N TYR A 239 56.18 0.75 13.59
CA TYR A 239 56.60 0.62 14.99
C TYR A 239 55.56 1.15 15.99
N TRP A 240 54.56 1.90 15.51
CA TRP A 240 53.49 2.48 16.33
C TRP A 240 52.23 1.59 16.39
N ALA A 241 52.37 0.29 16.15
CA ALA A 241 51.29 -0.69 16.34
C ALA A 241 50.81 -0.73 17.80
N ALA A 242 49.50 -0.61 18.01
CA ALA A 242 48.90 -0.55 19.33
C ALA A 242 48.73 -1.95 19.94
N SER A 243 49.19 -2.14 21.19
CA SER A 243 49.04 -3.39 21.92
C SER A 243 47.82 -3.36 22.85
N GLY A 244 46.99 -4.40 22.80
CA GLY A 244 45.90 -4.63 23.77
C GLY A 244 44.64 -3.77 23.60
N VAL A 245 44.49 -3.08 22.47
CA VAL A 245 43.28 -2.26 22.16
C VAL A 245 42.17 -3.11 21.53
N ASN A 246 42.53 -4.12 20.73
CA ASN A 246 41.63 -5.04 20.03
C ASN A 246 42.10 -6.50 20.18
N SER A 247 41.29 -7.45 19.72
CA SER A 247 41.56 -8.90 19.76
C SER A 247 42.72 -9.36 18.86
N GLU A 248 43.08 -8.56 17.85
CA GLU A 248 44.14 -8.85 16.89
C GLU A 248 45.48 -8.33 17.43
N ILE A 249 46.47 -9.24 17.55
CA ILE A 249 47.79 -8.91 18.07
C ILE A 249 48.66 -8.40 16.93
N CYS A 250 48.77 -7.09 16.81
CA CYS A 250 49.68 -6.42 15.90
C CYS A 250 51.04 -6.22 16.57
N THR A 251 52.05 -6.98 16.16
CA THR A 251 53.42 -6.90 16.71
C THR A 251 54.25 -5.89 15.92
N PRO A 252 54.77 -4.81 16.53
CA PRO A 252 55.72 -3.92 15.85
C PRO A 252 57.04 -4.65 15.54
N PRO A 253 57.83 -4.21 14.54
CA PRO A 253 59.09 -4.86 14.19
C PRO A 253 60.09 -4.84 15.35
N THR A 254 60.73 -5.99 15.63
CA THR A 254 61.68 -6.15 16.75
C THR A 254 63.08 -5.62 16.47
N ALA A 255 63.44 -5.45 15.18
CA ALA A 255 64.77 -4.97 14.77
C ALA A 255 64.70 -3.50 14.38
N LEU A 256 65.74 -2.72 14.68
CA LEU A 256 65.82 -1.32 14.25
C LEU A 256 65.93 -1.21 12.72
N PRO A 257 65.39 -0.13 12.10
CA PRO A 257 65.54 0.10 10.66
C PRO A 257 67.00 0.22 10.22
N THR A 258 67.49 -0.77 9.47
CA THR A 258 68.79 -0.66 8.80
C THR A 258 68.67 0.18 7.52
N ALA A 259 69.59 1.11 7.30
CA ALA A 259 69.65 2.01 6.14
C ALA A 259 69.66 1.33 4.75
N VAL A 260 69.87 0.01 4.69
CA VAL A 260 69.94 -0.80 3.47
C VAL A 260 68.54 -1.13 2.89
N GLY A 261 67.45 -0.84 3.62
CA GLY A 261 66.07 -1.18 3.21
C GLY A 261 65.40 -0.24 2.19
N ILE A 262 66.02 0.88 1.82
CA ILE A 262 65.36 1.92 1.00
C ILE A 262 65.27 1.50 -0.48
N ARG A 263 64.27 0.68 -0.81
CA ARG A 263 63.80 0.53 -2.19
C ARG A 263 63.19 1.86 -2.65
N LYS A 264 64.01 2.72 -3.25
CA LYS A 264 63.50 3.84 -4.07
C LYS A 264 62.58 3.25 -5.14
N SER A 265 61.28 3.46 -4.98
CA SER A 265 60.28 2.96 -5.92
C SER A 265 60.53 3.61 -7.29
N THR A 266 61.04 2.83 -8.23
CA THR A 266 61.18 3.23 -9.63
C THR A 266 59.82 3.11 -10.33
N SER A 267 58.82 3.81 -9.81
CA SER A 267 57.50 3.91 -10.44
C SER A 267 57.60 4.74 -11.71
N LYS A 268 56.92 4.29 -12.77
CA LYS A 268 56.65 5.14 -13.96
C LYS A 268 56.04 6.48 -13.52
N PRO A 269 56.21 7.58 -14.27
CA PRO A 269 55.56 8.84 -13.97
C PRO A 269 54.04 8.63 -13.89
N CYS A 270 53.52 8.71 -12.68
CA CYS A 270 52.11 8.53 -12.38
C CYS A 270 51.31 9.73 -12.91
N GLN A 271 50.42 9.51 -13.87
CA GLN A 271 49.57 10.57 -14.41
C GLN A 271 48.33 10.72 -13.54
N ALA A 272 48.16 11.90 -12.93
CA ALA A 272 46.98 12.21 -12.13
C ALA A 272 45.72 12.22 -13.00
N HIS A 273 44.60 11.75 -12.45
CA HIS A 273 43.28 11.89 -13.07
C HIS A 273 42.93 13.37 -13.28
N GLN A 274 42.12 13.69 -14.29
CA GLN A 274 41.81 15.06 -14.66
C GLN A 274 41.23 15.86 -13.48
N ASP A 275 40.35 15.24 -12.68
CA ASP A 275 39.69 15.87 -11.52
C ASP A 275 40.68 16.28 -10.42
N CYS A 276 41.86 15.66 -10.31
CA CYS A 276 42.90 16.11 -9.36
C CYS A 276 43.39 17.53 -9.66
N ASN A 277 43.27 17.99 -10.90
CA ASN A 277 43.64 19.36 -11.26
C ASN A 277 42.65 20.40 -10.71
N LEU A 278 41.44 20.01 -10.30
CA LEU A 278 40.49 20.92 -9.63
C LEU A 278 41.12 21.53 -8.38
N LEU A 279 41.88 20.76 -7.59
CA LEU A 279 42.61 21.21 -6.39
C LEU A 279 43.54 22.41 -6.65
N LYS A 280 44.10 22.50 -7.86
CA LYS A 280 45.02 23.58 -8.29
C LYS A 280 44.34 24.65 -9.15
N SER A 281 43.06 24.47 -9.47
CA SER A 281 42.30 25.37 -10.34
C SER A 281 41.74 26.57 -9.59
N LYS A 282 41.21 27.55 -10.35
CA LYS A 282 40.56 28.74 -9.79
C LYS A 282 39.37 28.44 -8.87
N LEU A 283 38.77 27.25 -8.98
CA LEU A 283 37.69 26.78 -8.12
C LEU A 283 38.05 26.85 -6.62
N PHE A 284 39.32 26.65 -6.28
CA PHE A 284 39.84 26.66 -4.91
C PHE A 284 40.78 27.84 -4.62
N GLU A 285 40.84 28.86 -5.49
CA GLU A 285 41.77 30.00 -5.40
C GLU A 285 41.66 30.75 -4.07
N ALA A 286 40.43 30.91 -3.55
CA ALA A 286 40.17 31.54 -2.25
C ALA A 286 40.77 30.77 -1.04
N CYS A 287 41.04 29.47 -1.20
CA CYS A 287 41.55 28.61 -0.14
C CYS A 287 43.08 28.41 -0.21
N HIS A 288 43.70 28.56 -1.39
CA HIS A 288 45.15 28.33 -1.61
C HIS A 288 46.07 29.17 -0.72
N SER A 289 45.63 30.37 -0.30
CA SER A 289 46.35 31.28 0.61
C SER A 289 46.28 30.88 2.09
N HIS A 290 45.48 29.87 2.42
CA HIS A 290 45.27 29.38 3.79
C HIS A 290 45.63 27.91 3.95
N ILE A 291 45.45 27.10 2.91
CA ILE A 291 45.73 25.66 2.91
C ILE A 291 46.44 25.32 1.59
N PRO A 292 47.71 24.91 1.60
CA PRO A 292 48.42 24.56 0.37
C PRO A 292 47.82 23.29 -0.29
N PRO A 293 47.39 23.33 -1.57
CA PRO A 293 46.77 22.17 -2.24
C PRO A 293 47.77 21.06 -2.60
N LYS A 294 49.06 21.21 -2.25
CA LYS A 294 50.16 20.34 -2.70
C LYS A 294 49.98 18.90 -2.23
N ASN A 295 49.78 18.69 -0.93
CA ASN A 295 49.71 17.34 -0.35
C ASN A 295 48.45 16.61 -0.82
N PHE A 296 47.30 17.30 -0.85
CA PHE A 296 46.04 16.81 -1.43
C PHE A 296 46.16 16.42 -2.92
N PHE A 297 46.92 17.19 -3.71
CA PHE A 297 47.18 16.84 -5.11
C PHE A 297 48.07 15.60 -5.23
N LEU A 298 49.09 15.46 -4.39
CA LEU A 298 49.99 14.30 -4.40
C LEU A 298 49.25 13.02 -3.98
N ALA A 299 48.36 13.11 -3.00
CA ALA A 299 47.44 12.03 -2.63
C ALA A 299 46.51 11.66 -3.78
N CYS A 300 45.79 12.64 -4.35
CA CYS A 300 44.90 12.41 -5.49
C CYS A 300 45.63 11.79 -6.71
N GLN A 301 46.86 12.22 -6.96
CA GLN A 301 47.73 11.64 -7.98
C GLN A 301 48.09 10.18 -7.64
N TYR A 302 48.48 9.89 -6.40
CA TYR A 302 48.74 8.53 -5.93
C TYR A 302 47.52 7.62 -6.13
N ASP A 303 46.34 8.05 -5.68
CA ASP A 303 45.07 7.32 -5.82
C ASP A 303 44.80 6.99 -7.29
N SER A 304 44.99 7.97 -8.19
CA SER A 304 44.78 7.84 -9.64
C SER A 304 45.58 6.72 -10.30
N CYS A 305 46.68 6.26 -9.68
CA CYS A 305 47.61 5.30 -10.26
C CYS A 305 47.66 3.94 -9.56
N HIS A 306 47.20 3.86 -8.31
CA HIS A 306 47.25 2.64 -7.50
C HIS A 306 45.88 2.00 -7.30
N MET A 307 44.79 2.72 -7.61
CA MET A 307 43.42 2.27 -7.40
C MET A 307 42.68 2.03 -8.72
N ARG A 308 41.90 0.95 -8.82
CA ARG A 308 41.03 0.71 -9.99
C ARG A 308 39.79 1.61 -10.03
N ASN A 309 39.28 2.03 -8.88
CA ASN A 309 38.09 2.87 -8.80
C ASN A 309 38.46 4.35 -8.99
N PRO A 310 38.14 5.00 -10.13
CA PRO A 310 38.51 6.38 -10.37
C PRO A 310 37.81 7.35 -9.41
N ALA A 311 36.71 6.97 -8.75
CA ALA A 311 36.02 7.82 -7.79
C ALA A 311 36.81 8.05 -6.47
N LEU A 312 37.90 7.32 -6.22
CA LEU A 312 38.70 7.55 -5.00
C LEU A 312 39.41 8.91 -4.99
N VAL A 313 39.63 9.53 -6.15
CA VAL A 313 40.11 10.92 -6.27
C VAL A 313 39.18 11.93 -5.59
N CYS A 314 37.91 11.56 -5.39
CA CYS A 314 36.94 12.36 -4.65
C CYS A 314 37.29 12.49 -3.16
N THR A 315 38.04 11.56 -2.56
CA THR A 315 38.44 11.64 -1.14
C THR A 315 39.38 12.82 -0.89
N SER A 316 40.40 12.98 -1.74
CA SER A 316 41.33 14.12 -1.69
C SER A 316 40.64 15.46 -1.98
N LEU A 317 39.69 15.49 -2.93
CA LEU A 317 38.88 16.68 -3.22
C LEU A 317 37.95 17.06 -2.06
N GLN A 318 37.25 16.08 -1.47
CA GLN A 318 36.35 16.26 -0.33
C GLN A 318 37.11 16.70 0.92
N THR A 319 38.26 16.10 1.21
CA THR A 319 39.09 16.44 2.38
C THR A 319 39.59 17.88 2.28
N TYR A 320 40.10 18.27 1.10
CA TYR A 320 40.52 19.65 0.87
C TYR A 320 39.35 20.65 0.95
N ALA A 321 38.19 20.31 0.37
CA ALA A 321 36.98 21.13 0.50
C ALA A 321 36.48 21.26 1.95
N ARG A 322 36.56 20.19 2.76
CA ARG A 322 36.27 20.23 4.20
C ARG A 322 37.23 21.17 4.94
N ALA A 323 38.53 21.10 4.63
CA ALA A 323 39.51 21.98 5.24
C ALA A 323 39.23 23.46 4.90
N CYS A 324 38.83 23.76 3.66
CA CYS A 324 38.37 25.09 3.26
C CYS A 324 37.06 25.52 3.98
N SER A 325 36.07 24.62 4.12
CA SER A 325 34.78 24.93 4.75
C SER A 325 34.91 25.23 6.24
N GLN A 326 35.88 24.64 6.94
CA GLN A 326 36.25 24.97 8.32
C GLN A 326 36.79 26.40 8.48
N LEU A 327 37.28 27.02 7.41
CA LEU A 327 37.66 28.44 7.36
C LEU A 327 36.51 29.35 6.88
N GLY A 328 35.30 28.80 6.68
CA GLY A 328 34.15 29.51 6.11
C GLY A 328 34.20 29.64 4.58
N ILE A 329 35.11 28.96 3.89
CA ILE A 329 35.30 29.05 2.44
C ILE A 329 34.50 27.94 1.76
N CYS A 330 33.28 28.29 1.34
CA CYS A 330 32.25 27.34 0.90
C CYS A 330 32.27 27.14 -0.62
N ILE A 331 32.74 25.97 -1.07
CA ILE A 331 33.01 25.69 -2.49
C ILE A 331 32.11 24.56 -2.97
N HIS A 332 31.25 24.82 -3.97
CA HIS A 332 30.41 23.81 -4.62
C HIS A 332 31.20 22.94 -5.61
N TRP A 333 32.28 22.32 -5.14
CA TRP A 333 33.26 21.63 -5.98
C TRP A 333 32.69 20.42 -6.74
N ARG A 334 31.71 19.73 -6.15
CA ARG A 334 31.03 18.57 -6.75
C ARG A 334 30.30 18.90 -8.05
N ASN A 335 29.99 20.17 -8.33
CA ASN A 335 29.40 20.61 -9.59
C ASN A 335 30.39 20.55 -10.79
N TYR A 336 31.69 20.39 -10.53
CA TYR A 336 32.76 20.43 -11.53
C TYR A 336 33.34 19.05 -11.88
N THR A 337 32.73 17.97 -11.38
CA THR A 337 33.13 16.58 -11.61
C THR A 337 31.90 15.71 -11.87
N ASN A 338 32.05 14.68 -12.71
CA ASN A 338 31.01 13.67 -12.89
C ASN A 338 31.19 12.43 -11.99
N LEU A 339 32.36 12.26 -11.38
CA LEU A 339 32.66 11.12 -10.49
C LEU A 339 32.12 11.34 -9.08
N CYS A 340 32.19 12.57 -8.58
CA CYS A 340 31.95 12.87 -7.16
C CYS A 340 30.54 13.45 -6.87
N LYS A 341 29.53 13.06 -7.65
CA LYS A 341 28.15 13.54 -7.44
C LYS A 341 27.56 12.98 -6.14
N ILE A 342 26.77 13.80 -5.45
CA ILE A 342 25.93 13.38 -4.32
C ILE A 342 24.47 13.58 -4.74
N GLU A 343 23.64 12.59 -4.50
CA GLU A 343 22.19 12.69 -4.60
C GLU A 343 21.62 12.91 -3.20
N CYS A 344 20.83 13.96 -3.02
CA CYS A 344 20.12 14.22 -1.77
C CYS A 344 18.68 13.70 -1.82
N PRO A 345 18.08 13.34 -0.67
CA PRO A 345 16.64 13.09 -0.57
C PRO A 345 15.81 14.26 -1.13
N ALA A 346 14.61 13.97 -1.64
CA ALA A 346 13.80 14.92 -2.39
C ALA A 346 13.37 16.18 -1.60
N ASP A 347 13.36 16.14 -0.26
CA ASP A 347 13.06 17.26 0.63
C ASP A 347 14.31 18.03 1.08
N LYS A 348 15.51 17.66 0.59
CA LYS A 348 16.81 18.20 1.00
C LYS A 348 17.63 18.72 -0.17
N VAL A 349 18.59 19.60 0.14
CA VAL A 349 19.52 20.20 -0.82
C VAL A 349 20.96 20.02 -0.37
N PHE A 350 21.87 19.80 -1.34
CA PHE A 350 23.30 19.75 -1.05
C PHE A 350 23.82 21.15 -0.69
N ASN A 351 24.60 21.24 0.40
CA ASN A 351 25.30 22.45 0.80
C ASN A 351 26.74 22.08 1.20
N PRO A 352 27.79 22.75 0.66
CA PRO A 352 29.17 22.53 1.06
C PRO A 352 29.52 23.10 2.46
N CYS A 353 28.63 23.92 3.03
CA CYS A 353 28.77 24.53 4.35
C CYS A 353 27.42 24.51 5.10
N GLY A 354 26.95 23.33 5.47
CA GLY A 354 25.84 23.20 6.41
C GLY A 354 26.33 23.09 7.85
N PRO A 355 25.47 23.42 8.84
CA PRO A 355 25.81 23.23 10.25
C PRO A 355 25.94 21.73 10.56
N ALA A 356 27.05 21.31 11.17
CA ALA A 356 27.27 19.91 11.56
C ALA A 356 26.19 19.39 12.52
N GLU A 357 25.63 20.26 13.36
CA GLU A 357 24.44 20.00 14.17
C GLU A 357 23.29 20.90 13.66
N PRO A 358 22.44 20.42 12.72
CA PRO A 358 21.37 21.23 12.15
C PRO A 358 20.26 21.51 13.19
N PRO A 359 19.70 22.73 13.21
CA PRO A 359 18.67 23.10 14.18
C PRO A 359 17.38 22.32 13.94
N THR A 360 16.74 21.93 15.03
CA THR A 360 15.50 21.15 15.05
C THR A 360 14.37 21.83 15.82
N CYS A 361 13.13 21.38 15.61
CA CYS A 361 11.97 21.88 16.35
C CYS A 361 11.97 21.58 17.86
N ALA A 362 12.94 20.82 18.36
CA ALA A 362 13.13 20.56 19.78
C ALA A 362 14.22 21.42 20.42
N ASP A 363 15.05 22.11 19.63
CA ASP A 363 16.22 22.83 20.14
C ASP A 363 15.84 24.20 20.71
N ILE A 364 16.46 24.56 21.84
CA ILE A 364 16.29 25.86 22.49
C ILE A 364 17.30 26.84 21.86
N PRO A 365 16.90 28.05 21.42
CA PRO A 365 17.74 28.94 20.58
C PRO A 365 19.10 29.43 21.15
N GLU A 366 19.51 29.04 22.35
CA GLU A 366 20.69 29.59 23.06
C GLU A 366 21.66 28.53 23.59
N GLN A 367 21.48 27.25 23.23
CA GLN A 367 22.21 26.15 23.86
C GLN A 367 23.49 25.75 23.10
N ASN A 368 24.63 26.41 23.38
CA ASN A 368 26.00 26.08 22.95
C ASN A 368 26.10 25.16 21.72
N THR A 369 25.70 25.65 20.56
CA THR A 369 25.79 24.91 19.28
C THR A 369 27.23 24.89 18.80
N ILE A 370 27.72 23.73 18.36
CA ILE A 370 29.05 23.63 17.73
C ILE A 370 28.97 24.30 16.35
N THR A 371 29.66 25.42 16.17
CA THR A 371 29.69 26.20 14.92
C THR A 371 30.65 25.60 13.88
N VAL A 372 30.65 24.27 13.73
CA VAL A 372 31.46 23.59 12.71
C VAL A 372 30.63 23.41 11.45
N SER A 373 31.23 23.78 10.33
CA SER A 373 30.69 23.63 8.99
C SER A 373 31.11 22.27 8.41
N THR A 374 30.20 21.60 7.70
CA THR A 374 30.49 20.38 6.93
C THR A 374 29.59 20.30 5.70
N GLU A 375 29.99 19.54 4.69
CA GLU A 375 29.18 19.33 3.51
C GLU A 375 28.15 18.20 3.71
N GLY A 376 27.09 18.17 2.90
CA GLY A 376 26.02 17.19 3.06
C GLY A 376 24.66 17.66 2.54
N CYS A 377 23.62 16.90 2.88
CA CYS A 377 22.24 17.14 2.48
C CYS A 377 21.43 17.75 3.64
N PHE A 378 21.02 19.00 3.49
CA PHE A 378 20.38 19.80 4.53
C PHE A 378 18.99 20.27 4.11
N CYS A 379 18.19 20.69 5.08
CA CYS A 379 16.89 21.28 4.80
C CYS A 379 17.00 22.58 3.99
N PRO A 380 16.14 22.81 2.98
CA PRO A 380 16.13 24.03 2.17
C PRO A 380 16.04 25.31 3.00
N LYS A 381 16.57 26.42 2.46
CA LYS A 381 16.52 27.73 3.12
C LYS A 381 15.08 28.12 3.49
N GLY A 382 14.85 28.47 4.75
CA GLY A 382 13.51 28.75 5.29
C GLY A 382 12.77 27.51 5.83
N THR A 383 13.46 26.37 5.94
CA THR A 383 12.99 25.17 6.65
C THR A 383 14.05 24.71 7.66
N LEU A 384 13.64 23.90 8.63
CA LEU A 384 14.51 23.27 9.62
C LEU A 384 14.14 21.79 9.78
N LEU A 385 14.95 21.02 10.49
CA LEU A 385 14.67 19.60 10.73
C LEU A 385 13.55 19.46 11.77
N PHE A 386 12.62 18.52 11.61
CA PHE A 386 11.60 18.29 12.65
C PHE A 386 12.25 17.74 13.93
N ASN A 387 12.99 16.63 13.81
CA ASN A 387 13.91 16.12 14.82
C ASN A 387 14.97 15.20 14.18
N LYS A 388 16.04 14.90 14.93
CA LYS A 388 17.21 14.12 14.49
C LYS A 388 16.91 12.65 14.16
N ASN A 389 15.74 12.12 14.52
CA ASN A 389 15.36 10.73 14.30
C ASN A 389 14.45 10.54 13.07
N THR A 390 13.63 11.54 12.75
CA THR A 390 12.64 11.46 11.65
C THR A 390 13.18 11.94 10.31
N ASP A 391 14.21 12.80 10.36
CA ASP A 391 14.94 13.37 9.23
C ASP A 391 14.14 14.24 8.22
N VAL A 392 12.87 14.53 8.54
CA VAL A 392 11.94 15.35 7.73
C VAL A 392 12.21 16.86 7.89
N CYS A 393 12.24 17.59 6.78
CA CYS A 393 12.34 19.05 6.75
C CYS A 393 10.97 19.76 6.85
N VAL A 394 10.86 20.79 7.70
CA VAL A 394 9.60 21.49 8.02
C VAL A 394 9.76 23.01 8.00
N LYS A 395 8.72 23.75 7.57
CA LYS A 395 8.69 25.23 7.58
C LYS A 395 8.38 25.82 8.96
N LYS A 396 7.60 25.09 9.75
CA LYS A 396 7.13 25.47 11.08
C LYS A 396 7.11 24.23 11.97
N CYS A 397 7.22 24.45 13.27
CA CYS A 397 7.18 23.39 14.27
C CYS A 397 5.75 23.08 14.72
N GLY A 398 5.54 21.82 15.08
CA GLY A 398 4.22 21.27 15.35
C GLY A 398 4.30 19.77 15.64
N CYS A 399 3.53 18.97 14.91
CA CYS A 399 3.52 17.51 15.00
C CYS A 399 3.82 16.89 13.62
N LEU A 400 4.14 15.60 13.59
CA LEU A 400 4.04 14.79 12.37
C LEU A 400 2.80 13.90 12.49
N ASP A 401 2.02 13.79 11.43
CA ASP A 401 0.92 12.82 11.33
C ASP A 401 1.41 11.40 10.97
N ALA A 402 0.48 10.44 10.90
CA ALA A 402 0.80 9.05 10.56
C ALA A 402 1.48 8.88 9.18
N SER A 403 1.26 9.83 8.27
CA SER A 403 1.89 9.88 6.94
C SER A 403 3.22 10.65 6.94
N ARG A 404 3.76 11.00 8.12
CA ARG A 404 4.92 11.88 8.33
C ARG A 404 4.75 13.31 7.78
N THR A 405 3.51 13.77 7.59
CA THR A 405 3.26 15.15 7.13
C THR A 405 3.34 16.10 8.33
N PRO A 406 4.07 17.23 8.24
CA PRO A 406 4.09 18.22 9.29
C PRO A 406 2.76 18.95 9.42
N ARG A 407 2.29 19.09 10.66
CA ARG A 407 1.04 19.75 11.07
C ARG A 407 1.34 20.88 12.04
N GLU A 408 0.71 22.04 11.89
CA GLU A 408 0.89 23.17 12.82
C GLU A 408 0.25 22.88 14.18
N PHE A 409 0.77 23.47 15.26
CA PHE A 409 0.17 23.32 16.58
C PHE A 409 -1.28 23.84 16.60
N ASN A 410 -2.19 23.01 17.12
CA ASN A 410 -3.63 23.19 17.11
C ASN A 410 -4.29 23.13 15.71
N GLU A 411 -3.57 22.69 14.66
CA GLU A 411 -4.19 22.30 13.39
C GLU A 411 -5.14 21.13 13.63
N VAL A 412 -6.40 21.30 13.20
CA VAL A 412 -7.42 20.25 13.15
C VAL A 412 -7.55 19.80 11.69
N PHE A 413 -7.46 18.50 11.45
CA PHE A 413 -7.51 17.89 10.12
C PHE A 413 -8.23 16.54 10.16
N GLU A 414 -8.82 16.14 9.04
CA GLU A 414 -9.46 14.82 8.91
C GLU A 414 -8.47 13.81 8.33
N TYR A 415 -8.38 12.63 8.93
CA TYR A 415 -7.59 11.50 8.43
C TYR A 415 -8.28 10.18 8.77
N ASN A 416 -8.48 9.32 7.78
CA ASN A 416 -9.16 8.01 7.94
C ASN A 416 -10.49 8.06 8.73
N CYS A 417 -11.33 9.07 8.47
CA CYS A 417 -12.61 9.31 9.17
C CYS A 417 -12.48 9.63 10.68
N GLU A 418 -11.30 10.06 11.12
CA GLU A 418 -11.06 10.64 12.43
C GLU A 418 -10.76 12.15 12.30
N GLU A 419 -11.28 12.92 13.25
CA GLU A 419 -10.88 14.31 13.48
C GLU A 419 -9.61 14.30 14.34
N CYS A 420 -8.50 14.67 13.73
CA CYS A 420 -7.17 14.70 14.34
C CYS A 420 -6.76 16.14 14.67
N ILE A 421 -6.15 16.34 15.84
CA ILE A 421 -5.55 17.60 16.24
C ILE A 421 -4.06 17.42 16.58
N CYS A 422 -3.20 18.29 16.05
CA CYS A 422 -1.83 18.40 16.53
C CYS A 422 -1.84 19.13 17.90
N ASN A 423 -1.78 18.38 18.99
CA ASN A 423 -1.87 18.95 20.33
C ASN A 423 -0.53 19.60 20.75
N LYS A 424 -0.58 20.88 21.14
CA LYS A 424 0.60 21.69 21.46
C LYS A 424 1.40 21.20 22.68
N ASP A 425 0.71 20.71 23.70
CA ASP A 425 1.33 20.36 24.99
C ASP A 425 2.07 19.01 24.91
N SER A 426 1.45 18.02 24.27
CA SER A 426 2.04 16.69 24.00
C SER A 426 2.98 16.65 22.80
N LYS A 427 2.93 17.67 21.93
CA LYS A 427 3.60 17.72 20.61
C LYS A 427 3.31 16.49 19.73
N SER A 428 2.09 15.96 19.84
CA SER A 428 1.66 14.74 19.16
C SER A 428 0.29 14.91 18.52
N VAL A 429 0.01 14.13 17.47
CA VAL A 429 -1.33 14.07 16.87
C VAL A 429 -2.23 13.20 17.74
N THR A 430 -3.36 13.75 18.15
CA THR A 430 -4.43 13.02 18.83
C THR A 430 -5.66 12.98 17.94
N CYS A 431 -6.16 11.79 17.61
CA CYS A 431 -7.34 11.61 16.76
C CYS A 431 -8.55 11.14 17.58
N LYS A 432 -9.74 11.50 17.13
CA LYS A 432 -11.03 11.03 17.66
C LYS A 432 -11.96 10.68 16.49
N PRO A 433 -12.83 9.67 16.61
CA PRO A 433 -13.82 9.37 15.57
C PRO A 433 -14.62 10.62 15.19
N LYS A 434 -14.70 10.90 13.89
CA LYS A 434 -15.43 12.07 13.37
C LYS A 434 -16.89 12.03 13.81
N LYS A 435 -17.37 13.12 14.39
CA LYS A 435 -18.80 13.24 14.72
C LYS A 435 -19.59 13.55 13.46
N CYS A 436 -20.32 12.55 12.97
CA CYS A 436 -21.34 12.79 11.96
C CYS A 436 -22.47 13.67 12.54
N PRO A 437 -23.13 14.50 11.71
CA PRO A 437 -24.31 15.24 12.15
C PRO A 437 -25.38 14.28 12.67
N ASP A 438 -26.07 14.65 13.76
CA ASP A 438 -27.27 13.94 14.21
C ASP A 438 -28.35 14.07 13.12
N VAL A 439 -28.48 13.03 12.30
CA VAL A 439 -29.54 12.92 11.30
C VAL A 439 -30.81 12.61 12.08
N ASN A 440 -31.63 13.64 12.28
CA ASN A 440 -32.97 13.49 12.85
C ASN A 440 -33.70 12.40 12.04
N PRO A 441 -34.14 11.28 12.66
CA PRO A 441 -34.46 10.07 11.92
C PRO A 441 -35.61 10.32 10.94
N GLU A 442 -35.35 10.04 9.66
CA GLU A 442 -36.31 10.23 8.58
C GLU A 442 -37.39 9.14 8.69
N ILE A 443 -38.46 9.41 9.48
CA ILE A 443 -39.48 8.40 9.81
C ILE A 443 -40.17 7.93 8.53
N CYS A 444 -39.91 6.69 8.13
CA CYS A 444 -40.59 6.05 7.01
C CYS A 444 -42.03 5.73 7.39
N THR A 445 -42.94 6.68 7.16
CA THR A 445 -44.37 6.56 7.49
C THR A 445 -45.17 5.73 6.49
N GLU A 446 -44.60 5.41 5.33
CA GLU A 446 -45.28 4.76 4.22
C GLU A 446 -45.11 3.22 4.27
N PRO A 447 -46.20 2.43 4.07
CA PRO A 447 -46.12 0.97 4.11
C PRO A 447 -45.07 0.40 3.15
N GLY A 448 -44.29 -0.57 3.64
CA GLY A 448 -43.20 -1.21 2.89
C GLY A 448 -41.91 -0.39 2.80
N PHE A 449 -41.86 0.86 3.27
CA PHE A 449 -40.59 1.58 3.35
C PHE A 449 -39.89 1.32 4.68
N VAL A 450 -38.62 0.90 4.60
CA VAL A 450 -37.74 0.64 5.74
C VAL A 450 -36.57 1.60 5.76
N LEU A 451 -36.16 1.98 6.96
CA LEU A 451 -35.02 2.86 7.20
C LEU A 451 -33.71 2.10 6.94
N VAL A 452 -32.89 2.54 5.98
CA VAL A 452 -31.57 1.95 5.72
C VAL A 452 -30.47 2.99 5.86
N ASN A 453 -29.34 2.57 6.42
CA ASN A 453 -28.12 3.37 6.46
C ASN A 453 -27.39 3.21 5.11
N VAL A 454 -27.19 4.32 4.40
CA VAL A 454 -26.38 4.39 3.18
C VAL A 454 -25.23 5.37 3.39
N THR A 455 -24.08 5.13 2.76
CA THR A 455 -22.95 6.08 2.80
C THR A 455 -23.38 7.42 2.20
N ASN A 456 -23.11 8.53 2.89
CA ASN A 456 -23.43 9.86 2.41
C ASN A 456 -22.54 10.22 1.20
N PRO A 457 -23.09 10.49 0.01
CA PRO A 457 -22.28 10.82 -1.17
C PRO A 457 -21.44 12.09 -1.02
N SER A 458 -21.81 13.00 -0.11
CA SER A 458 -21.07 14.23 0.19
C SER A 458 -20.06 14.08 1.32
N ASP A 459 -20.12 13.00 2.10
CA ASP A 459 -19.20 12.71 3.21
C ASP A 459 -19.04 11.18 3.37
N PRO A 460 -18.05 10.57 2.70
CA PRO A 460 -17.88 9.11 2.70
C PRO A 460 -17.67 8.48 4.07
N CYS A 461 -17.31 9.28 5.08
CA CYS A 461 -17.12 8.84 6.46
C CYS A 461 -18.42 8.75 7.28
N CYS A 462 -19.53 9.30 6.76
CA CYS A 462 -20.80 9.33 7.47
C CYS A 462 -21.88 8.52 6.73
N SER A 463 -22.73 7.84 7.51
CA SER A 463 -23.97 7.25 6.98
C SER A 463 -25.11 8.26 7.07
N LYS A 464 -25.94 8.31 6.02
CA LYS A 464 -27.26 8.95 6.03
C LYS A 464 -28.33 7.85 6.09
N GLN A 465 -29.40 8.10 6.86
CA GLN A 465 -30.61 7.30 6.80
C GLN A 465 -31.48 7.71 5.61
N VAL A 466 -31.98 6.73 4.86
CA VAL A 466 -32.90 6.91 3.73
C VAL A 466 -33.97 5.83 3.78
N CYS A 467 -35.21 6.18 3.43
CA CYS A 467 -36.30 5.21 3.28
C CYS A 467 -36.17 4.42 1.97
N ASN A 468 -35.89 3.11 2.07
CA ASN A 468 -35.84 2.20 0.93
C ASN A 468 -37.07 1.29 0.90
N CYS A 469 -37.53 0.90 -0.29
CA CYS A 469 -38.70 0.03 -0.44
C CYS A 469 -38.32 -1.45 -0.25
N ASP A 470 -38.90 -2.08 0.77
CA ASP A 470 -38.89 -3.52 1.01
C ASP A 470 -40.31 -4.07 0.94
N VAL A 471 -40.62 -4.69 -0.20
CA VAL A 471 -41.95 -5.26 -0.50
C VAL A 471 -42.30 -6.42 0.45
N SER A 472 -41.33 -7.02 1.16
CA SER A 472 -41.62 -8.07 2.15
C SER A 472 -42.29 -7.52 3.42
N MET A 473 -42.13 -6.23 3.71
CA MET A 473 -42.74 -5.53 4.84
C MET A 473 -44.13 -4.95 4.52
N CYS A 474 -44.70 -5.30 3.37
CA CYS A 474 -46.04 -4.85 2.98
C CYS A 474 -47.17 -5.61 3.71
N PRO A 475 -48.25 -4.93 4.14
CA PRO A 475 -49.40 -5.59 4.74
C PRO A 475 -50.07 -6.62 3.81
N ALA A 476 -50.54 -7.73 4.39
CA ALA A 476 -51.23 -8.79 3.63
C ALA A 476 -52.56 -8.30 3.03
N MET A 477 -52.75 -8.50 1.72
CA MET A 477 -53.92 -8.01 0.99
C MET A 477 -55.07 -9.02 0.97
N ASN A 478 -56.12 -8.75 1.76
CA ASN A 478 -57.30 -9.62 1.89
C ASN A 478 -58.56 -9.07 1.20
N LYS A 479 -58.42 -8.50 0.00
CA LYS A 479 -59.55 -7.88 -0.74
C LYS A 479 -60.00 -8.76 -1.91
N LYS A 480 -61.18 -9.39 -1.78
CA LYS A 480 -61.83 -10.15 -2.87
C LYS A 480 -62.64 -9.21 -3.76
N CYS A 481 -62.56 -9.38 -5.09
CA CYS A 481 -63.38 -8.64 -6.03
C CYS A 481 -64.81 -9.22 -6.15
N PRO A 482 -65.82 -8.41 -6.50
CA PRO A 482 -67.17 -8.89 -6.81
C PRO A 482 -67.17 -9.84 -8.02
N VAL A 483 -68.17 -10.72 -8.08
CA VAL A 483 -68.40 -11.63 -9.22
C VAL A 483 -68.57 -10.82 -10.51
N GLY A 484 -67.98 -11.28 -11.61
CA GLY A 484 -67.87 -10.51 -12.85
C GLY A 484 -66.72 -9.50 -12.89
N ARG A 485 -65.82 -9.44 -11.89
CA ARG A 485 -64.62 -8.60 -11.94
C ARG A 485 -63.35 -9.36 -11.56
N ASP A 486 -62.25 -9.06 -12.25
CA ASP A 486 -60.92 -9.61 -11.97
C ASP A 486 -60.10 -8.68 -11.06
N PRO A 487 -59.34 -9.22 -10.09
CA PRO A 487 -58.40 -8.46 -9.27
C PRO A 487 -57.12 -8.17 -10.06
N VAL A 488 -56.83 -6.88 -10.27
CA VAL A 488 -55.59 -6.40 -10.88
C VAL A 488 -54.74 -5.73 -9.80
N LEU A 489 -53.51 -6.21 -9.62
CA LEU A 489 -52.51 -5.60 -8.75
C LEU A 489 -51.89 -4.39 -9.45
N LYS A 490 -51.85 -3.24 -8.78
CA LYS A 490 -51.17 -2.03 -9.26
C LYS A 490 -50.42 -1.35 -8.13
N VAL A 491 -49.16 -1.00 -8.34
CA VAL A 491 -48.38 -0.16 -7.42
C VAL A 491 -48.67 1.31 -7.74
N PRO A 492 -49.17 2.13 -6.79
CA PRO A 492 -49.34 3.56 -7.00
C PRO A 492 -47.99 4.28 -7.15
N TYR A 493 -47.94 5.36 -7.93
CA TYR A 493 -46.71 6.13 -8.11
C TYR A 493 -46.25 6.74 -6.77
N GLY A 494 -45.00 6.51 -6.40
CA GLY A 494 -44.42 6.96 -5.13
C GLY A 494 -44.74 6.08 -3.91
N LYS A 495 -45.39 4.93 -4.08
CA LYS A 495 -45.65 3.95 -3.00
C LYS A 495 -44.84 2.67 -3.21
N CYS A 496 -44.53 1.95 -2.13
CA CYS A 496 -43.82 0.66 -2.18
C CYS A 496 -44.80 -0.52 -2.33
N CYS A 497 -45.90 -0.51 -1.57
CA CYS A 497 -46.85 -1.62 -1.59
C CYS A 497 -47.84 -1.56 -2.78
N PRO A 498 -48.18 -2.71 -3.39
CA PRO A 498 -49.26 -2.79 -4.36
C PRO A 498 -50.65 -2.56 -3.74
N GLU A 499 -51.65 -2.30 -4.60
CA GLU A 499 -53.07 -2.26 -4.25
C GLU A 499 -53.90 -3.10 -5.24
N ILE A 500 -55.02 -3.67 -4.77
CA ILE A 500 -55.94 -4.45 -5.61
C ILE A 500 -57.07 -3.56 -6.16
N LYS A 501 -57.13 -3.46 -7.49
CA LYS A 501 -58.21 -2.79 -8.25
C LYS A 501 -59.04 -3.82 -9.02
N CYS A 502 -60.37 -3.75 -8.93
CA CYS A 502 -61.28 -4.72 -9.57
C CYS A 502 -61.78 -4.23 -10.93
N GLU A 503 -61.36 -4.88 -12.01
CA GLU A 503 -61.73 -4.50 -13.39
C GLU A 503 -62.80 -5.44 -14.01
N PRO A 504 -63.70 -4.95 -14.89
CA PRO A 504 -64.83 -5.76 -15.39
C PRO A 504 -64.43 -6.91 -16.31
N LYS A 505 -65.04 -8.08 -16.11
CA LYS A 505 -64.93 -9.24 -17.01
C LYS A 505 -65.86 -9.12 -18.21
N LYS A 506 -65.49 -9.77 -19.31
CA LYS A 506 -66.32 -9.92 -20.52
C LYS A 506 -67.28 -11.11 -20.41
N VAL A 507 -68.17 -11.06 -19.42
CA VAL A 507 -69.19 -12.09 -19.12
C VAL A 507 -70.53 -11.44 -18.76
N CYS A 508 -71.63 -12.17 -18.86
CA CYS A 508 -72.88 -11.77 -18.21
C CYS A 508 -72.89 -12.27 -16.77
N VAL A 509 -73.45 -11.51 -15.84
CA VAL A 509 -73.69 -11.97 -14.46
C VAL A 509 -75.18 -12.05 -14.21
N HIS A 510 -75.67 -13.23 -13.82
CA HIS A 510 -77.06 -13.45 -13.45
C HIS A 510 -77.12 -14.33 -12.19
N LEU A 511 -77.92 -13.94 -11.19
CA LEU A 511 -78.00 -14.61 -9.87
C LEU A 511 -76.61 -14.92 -9.25
N ASN A 512 -75.67 -13.97 -9.37
CA ASN A 512 -74.30 -14.07 -8.85
C ASN A 512 -73.46 -15.22 -9.45
N MET A 513 -73.80 -15.67 -10.68
CA MET A 513 -73.01 -16.62 -11.47
C MET A 513 -72.58 -15.98 -12.81
N GLU A 514 -71.40 -16.36 -13.30
CA GLU A 514 -70.81 -15.86 -14.55
C GLU A 514 -71.21 -16.74 -15.75
N TYR A 515 -71.72 -16.11 -16.80
CA TYR A 515 -72.17 -16.78 -18.04
C TYR A 515 -71.39 -16.26 -19.24
N MET A 516 -70.91 -17.18 -20.08
CA MET A 516 -70.18 -16.83 -21.31
C MET A 516 -71.14 -16.41 -22.44
N PRO A 517 -70.72 -15.52 -23.36
CA PRO A 517 -71.55 -15.11 -24.50
C PRO A 517 -72.04 -16.30 -25.33
N GLY A 518 -73.33 -16.29 -25.65
CA GLY A 518 -74.01 -17.37 -26.38
C GLY A 518 -74.49 -18.55 -25.51
N THR A 519 -74.30 -18.50 -24.18
CA THR A 519 -74.90 -19.49 -23.27
C THR A 519 -76.32 -19.11 -22.89
N ASN A 520 -77.20 -20.13 -22.81
CA ASN A 520 -78.55 -19.98 -22.28
C ASN A 520 -78.51 -19.94 -20.75
N ILE A 521 -79.28 -19.02 -20.18
CA ILE A 521 -79.36 -18.78 -18.73
C ILE A 521 -80.67 -19.38 -18.22
N PRO A 522 -80.63 -20.30 -17.24
CA PRO A 522 -81.84 -20.92 -16.69
C PRO A 522 -82.64 -19.88 -15.89
N VAL A 523 -83.83 -19.55 -16.39
CA VAL A 523 -84.82 -18.71 -15.70
C VAL A 523 -86.12 -19.50 -15.50
N PRO A 524 -86.85 -19.28 -14.39
CA PRO A 524 -88.21 -19.78 -14.24
C PRO A 524 -89.19 -19.00 -15.14
N ASP A 525 -90.33 -19.63 -15.47
CA ASP A 525 -91.51 -19.10 -16.17
C ASP A 525 -91.37 -18.74 -17.67
N CYS A 526 -91.50 -19.75 -18.54
CA CYS A 526 -91.77 -19.68 -20.00
C CYS A 526 -90.96 -18.63 -20.82
N GLN A 527 -89.77 -18.26 -20.35
CA GLN A 527 -88.80 -17.40 -21.03
C GLN A 527 -87.52 -18.16 -21.36
N GLU A 528 -86.93 -17.88 -22.51
CA GLU A 528 -85.60 -18.36 -22.88
C GLU A 528 -84.65 -17.16 -22.92
N CYS A 529 -83.68 -17.15 -21.99
CA CYS A 529 -82.69 -16.08 -21.82
C CYS A 529 -81.32 -16.53 -22.33
N SER A 530 -80.57 -15.63 -22.97
CA SER A 530 -79.18 -15.86 -23.38
C SER A 530 -78.27 -14.67 -23.08
N CYS A 531 -76.99 -14.97 -22.80
CA CYS A 531 -75.95 -13.96 -22.63
C CYS A 531 -75.50 -13.42 -24.00
N THR A 532 -75.60 -12.11 -24.24
CA THR A 532 -75.18 -11.49 -25.51
C THR A 532 -73.74 -10.98 -25.43
N LYS A 533 -73.27 -10.28 -26.48
CA LYS A 533 -71.99 -9.56 -26.49
C LYS A 533 -72.17 -8.04 -26.31
N ASP A 534 -73.40 -7.60 -26.01
CA ASP A 534 -73.71 -6.18 -25.82
C ASP A 534 -73.20 -5.75 -24.45
N VAL A 535 -72.41 -4.68 -24.38
CA VAL A 535 -71.88 -4.16 -23.12
C VAL A 535 -72.94 -3.32 -22.40
N ASP A 536 -73.03 -3.53 -21.10
CA ASP A 536 -73.82 -2.73 -20.18
C ASP A 536 -73.07 -1.45 -19.79
N PRO A 537 -73.62 -0.25 -20.05
CA PRO A 537 -72.89 1.00 -19.84
C PRO A 537 -72.64 1.31 -18.36
N GLU A 538 -73.47 0.82 -17.43
CA GLU A 538 -73.29 1.06 -16.00
C GLU A 538 -72.32 0.06 -15.37
N THR A 539 -72.52 -1.24 -15.62
CA THR A 539 -71.72 -2.29 -14.98
C THR A 539 -70.42 -2.62 -15.72
N GLN A 540 -70.35 -2.29 -17.02
CA GLN A 540 -69.30 -2.64 -17.98
C GLN A 540 -69.14 -4.16 -18.22
N LEU A 541 -70.20 -4.92 -17.91
CA LEU A 541 -70.34 -6.37 -18.16
C LEU A 541 -71.17 -6.63 -19.43
N PHE A 542 -71.39 -7.89 -19.82
CA PHE A 542 -72.29 -8.22 -20.93
C PHE A 542 -73.76 -8.37 -20.48
N LYS A 543 -74.69 -8.04 -21.39
CA LYS A 543 -76.14 -8.06 -21.14
C LYS A 543 -76.78 -9.42 -21.41
N VAL A 544 -77.84 -9.70 -20.65
CA VAL A 544 -78.76 -10.83 -20.89
C VAL A 544 -79.98 -10.34 -21.69
N LYS A 545 -80.43 -11.11 -22.69
CA LYS A 545 -81.70 -10.89 -23.40
C LYS A 545 -82.59 -12.13 -23.32
N CYS A 546 -83.90 -11.94 -23.24
CA CYS A 546 -84.89 -13.00 -23.04
C CYS A 546 -86.06 -12.89 -24.04
N GLY A 547 -86.68 -14.02 -24.39
CA GLY A 547 -87.87 -14.10 -25.26
C GLY A 547 -88.86 -15.19 -24.83
N SER A 548 -90.09 -15.16 -25.35
CA SER A 548 -91.21 -16.05 -24.95
C SER A 548 -91.47 -17.21 -25.92
N VAL A 549 -91.79 -18.39 -25.40
CA VAL A 549 -92.00 -19.64 -26.16
C VAL A 549 -93.40 -19.72 -26.81
N GLN A 550 -93.52 -20.32 -28.00
CA GLN A 550 -94.80 -20.63 -28.67
C GLN A 550 -95.05 -22.15 -28.82
N CYS A 551 -96.32 -22.58 -28.74
CA CYS A 551 -96.75 -23.98 -28.75
C CYS A 551 -97.47 -24.38 -30.05
N ASN A 552 -97.42 -25.67 -30.42
CA ASN A 552 -98.15 -26.25 -31.55
C ASN A 552 -99.20 -27.28 -31.06
N GLU A 553 -100.40 -27.27 -31.64
CA GLU A 553 -101.58 -28.01 -31.13
C GLU A 553 -102.11 -29.13 -32.06
N LYS A 554 -101.53 -29.33 -33.25
CA LYS A 554 -101.94 -30.42 -34.16
C LYS A 554 -101.18 -31.72 -33.87
N CYS A 555 -101.90 -32.83 -33.79
CA CYS A 555 -101.37 -34.18 -33.57
C CYS A 555 -101.58 -35.11 -34.78
N ASP A 556 -100.75 -36.14 -34.89
CA ASP A 556 -100.79 -37.13 -35.98
C ASP A 556 -101.94 -38.16 -35.86
N PRO A 557 -102.38 -38.80 -36.96
CA PRO A 557 -103.50 -39.74 -36.95
C PRO A 557 -103.31 -40.92 -35.97
N GLY A 558 -104.26 -41.06 -35.04
CA GLY A 558 -104.21 -42.04 -33.94
C GLY A 558 -103.78 -41.46 -32.59
N TYR A 559 -103.48 -40.17 -32.53
CA TYR A 559 -103.14 -39.41 -31.33
C TYR A 559 -104.08 -38.20 -31.15
N GLU A 560 -104.40 -37.86 -29.90
CA GLU A 560 -105.23 -36.70 -29.54
C GLU A 560 -104.47 -35.76 -28.59
N TYR A 561 -104.69 -34.44 -28.70
CA TYR A 561 -104.01 -33.44 -27.89
C TYR A 561 -104.63 -33.32 -26.48
N ILE A 562 -103.84 -33.51 -25.43
CA ILE A 562 -104.31 -33.45 -24.05
C ILE A 562 -103.40 -32.51 -23.23
N LYS A 563 -103.97 -31.44 -22.68
CA LYS A 563 -103.32 -30.54 -21.71
C LYS A 563 -103.76 -30.93 -20.29
N LYS A 564 -102.83 -31.44 -19.47
CA LYS A 564 -103.16 -32.09 -18.18
C LYS A 564 -103.18 -31.17 -16.95
N ASN A 565 -102.58 -29.99 -17.00
CA ASN A 565 -102.61 -29.00 -15.91
C ASN A 565 -102.53 -27.57 -16.46
N LEU A 566 -103.08 -26.59 -15.70
CA LEU A 566 -103.05 -25.17 -16.08
C LEU A 566 -101.65 -24.51 -16.01
N LYS A 567 -100.67 -25.14 -15.35
CA LYS A 567 -99.30 -24.60 -15.22
C LYS A 567 -98.31 -25.07 -16.30
N ASP A 568 -98.71 -25.99 -17.18
CA ASP A 568 -97.84 -26.47 -18.25
C ASP A 568 -97.87 -25.52 -19.46
N CYS A 569 -96.71 -25.05 -19.90
CA CYS A 569 -96.59 -24.08 -21.00
C CYS A 569 -97.28 -24.60 -22.29
N CYS A 570 -97.01 -25.85 -22.69
CA CYS A 570 -97.64 -26.56 -23.81
C CYS A 570 -98.23 -27.92 -23.37
N GLY A 571 -99.34 -28.36 -23.99
CA GLY A 571 -99.92 -29.71 -23.84
C GLY A 571 -99.21 -30.79 -24.67
N LYS A 572 -99.68 -32.05 -24.59
CA LYS A 572 -99.05 -33.21 -25.25
C LYS A 572 -100.04 -34.07 -26.02
N CYS A 573 -99.65 -34.53 -27.21
CA CYS A 573 -100.37 -35.57 -27.97
C CYS A 573 -100.25 -36.94 -27.28
N VAL A 574 -101.34 -37.69 -27.16
CA VAL A 574 -101.39 -39.02 -26.53
C VAL A 574 -102.08 -40.03 -27.46
N GLN A 575 -101.49 -41.22 -27.60
CA GLN A 575 -101.97 -42.26 -28.52
C GLN A 575 -103.24 -42.94 -27.99
N THR A 576 -104.24 -43.14 -28.85
CA THR A 576 -105.51 -43.82 -28.50
C THR A 576 -105.77 -45.11 -29.30
N HIS A 577 -105.05 -45.33 -30.42
CA HIS A 577 -105.24 -46.48 -31.32
C HIS A 577 -103.91 -47.01 -31.89
N CYS A 578 -103.84 -48.30 -32.26
CA CYS A 578 -102.73 -48.84 -33.08
C CYS A 578 -102.94 -48.46 -34.55
N THR A 579 -101.94 -47.89 -35.23
CA THR A 579 -101.96 -47.65 -36.69
C THR A 579 -101.03 -48.64 -37.40
N VAL A 580 -101.56 -49.41 -38.34
CA VAL A 580 -100.78 -50.34 -39.19
C VAL A 580 -101.01 -50.04 -40.66
N ASN A 581 -99.94 -49.96 -41.46
CA ASN A 581 -100.06 -49.83 -42.91
C ASN A 581 -99.99 -51.22 -43.55
N ILE A 582 -100.96 -51.55 -44.40
CA ILE A 582 -100.97 -52.79 -45.20
C ILE A 582 -101.26 -52.40 -46.65
N ASN A 583 -100.38 -52.80 -47.57
CA ASN A 583 -100.45 -52.49 -49.01
C ASN A 583 -100.72 -50.99 -49.32
N GLY A 584 -100.11 -50.09 -48.55
CA GLY A 584 -100.21 -48.64 -48.77
C GLY A 584 -101.36 -47.95 -48.04
N VAL A 585 -102.30 -48.70 -47.44
CA VAL A 585 -103.45 -48.15 -46.72
C VAL A 585 -103.21 -48.20 -45.21
N ASN A 586 -103.34 -47.05 -44.53
CA ASN A 586 -103.27 -46.96 -43.07
C ASN A 586 -104.59 -47.42 -42.44
N HIS A 587 -104.52 -48.50 -41.65
CA HIS A 587 -105.64 -49.03 -40.87
C HIS A 587 -105.43 -48.77 -39.37
N THR A 588 -106.45 -48.25 -38.69
CA THR A 588 -106.50 -48.16 -37.23
C THR A 588 -107.10 -49.44 -36.63
N LEU A 589 -106.31 -50.14 -35.82
CA LEU A 589 -106.72 -51.32 -35.07
C LEU A 589 -107.05 -50.96 -33.63
N LYS A 590 -108.19 -51.48 -33.15
CA LYS A 590 -108.53 -51.52 -31.72
C LYS A 590 -107.97 -52.80 -31.09
N GLU A 591 -107.74 -52.73 -29.79
CA GLU A 591 -107.15 -53.78 -28.96
C GLU A 591 -107.82 -55.15 -29.17
N GLY A 592 -107.02 -56.20 -29.36
CA GLY A 592 -107.50 -57.59 -29.44
C GLY A 592 -107.87 -58.15 -30.82
N LYS A 593 -107.80 -57.38 -31.93
CA LYS A 593 -107.99 -57.94 -33.29
C LYS A 593 -106.67 -58.36 -33.97
N THR A 594 -106.71 -59.52 -34.62
CA THR A 594 -105.65 -60.10 -35.47
C THR A 594 -105.92 -59.88 -36.96
N LEU A 595 -104.88 -59.61 -37.76
CA LEU A 595 -104.92 -59.65 -39.23
C LEU A 595 -103.84 -60.61 -39.78
N PRO A 596 -104.15 -61.45 -40.79
CA PRO A 596 -103.14 -62.24 -41.50
C PRO A 596 -102.37 -61.36 -42.50
N SER A 597 -101.04 -61.54 -42.58
CA SER A 597 -100.21 -60.86 -43.58
C SER A 597 -100.07 -61.70 -44.85
N THR A 598 -100.14 -61.04 -46.01
CA THR A 598 -99.98 -61.69 -47.32
C THR A 598 -98.56 -62.23 -47.53
N ASN A 599 -98.51 -63.49 -48.01
CA ASN A 599 -97.36 -64.25 -48.52
C ASN A 599 -96.24 -64.65 -47.53
N GLN A 600 -95.97 -65.97 -47.50
CA GLN A 600 -94.85 -66.65 -46.83
C GLN A 600 -94.84 -66.71 -45.28
N GLY A 601 -95.95 -67.17 -44.70
CA GLY A 601 -95.93 -68.41 -43.91
C GLY A 601 -95.43 -68.42 -42.45
N CYS A 602 -94.74 -67.40 -41.93
CA CYS A 602 -94.20 -67.44 -40.55
C CYS A 602 -94.34 -66.16 -39.71
N ASP A 603 -94.99 -65.09 -40.21
CA ASP A 603 -95.22 -63.84 -39.45
C ASP A 603 -96.69 -63.66 -39.04
N ARG A 604 -96.94 -63.16 -37.82
CA ARG A 604 -98.26 -62.72 -37.32
C ARG A 604 -98.19 -61.31 -36.72
N ILE A 605 -99.28 -60.54 -36.86
CA ILE A 605 -99.39 -59.15 -36.38
C ILE A 605 -100.59 -59.01 -35.43
N THR A 606 -100.37 -58.45 -34.24
CA THR A 606 -101.41 -58.20 -33.22
C THR A 606 -101.23 -56.83 -32.55
N CYS A 607 -102.34 -56.13 -32.29
CA CYS A 607 -102.36 -54.92 -31.46
C CYS A 607 -102.70 -55.30 -30.01
N THR A 608 -101.76 -55.10 -29.10
CA THR A 608 -101.90 -55.38 -27.67
C THR A 608 -101.50 -54.16 -26.85
N LYS A 609 -102.26 -53.85 -25.80
CA LYS A 609 -101.94 -52.77 -24.88
C LYS A 609 -101.01 -53.29 -23.78
N VAL A 610 -99.80 -52.75 -23.70
CA VAL A 610 -98.81 -53.11 -22.68
C VAL A 610 -98.36 -51.83 -21.99
N ASN A 611 -98.43 -51.80 -20.65
CA ASN A 611 -98.06 -50.64 -19.82
C ASN A 611 -98.66 -49.29 -20.28
N GLY A 612 -99.89 -49.32 -20.80
CA GLY A 612 -100.62 -48.13 -21.23
C GLY A 612 -100.33 -47.64 -22.65
N GLN A 613 -99.39 -48.24 -23.38
CA GLN A 613 -99.13 -47.95 -24.79
C GLN A 613 -99.76 -49.01 -25.71
N PHE A 614 -100.21 -48.58 -26.89
CA PHE A 614 -100.82 -49.43 -27.92
C PHE A 614 -99.74 -49.86 -28.91
N ILE A 615 -99.20 -51.08 -28.73
CA ILE A 615 -98.07 -51.59 -29.52
C ILE A 615 -98.47 -52.73 -30.45
N ILE A 616 -97.76 -52.81 -31.58
CA ILE A 616 -97.94 -53.83 -32.60
C ILE A 616 -96.83 -54.87 -32.44
N ASN A 617 -97.21 -56.11 -32.10
CA ASN A 617 -96.27 -57.21 -31.94
C ASN A 617 -96.12 -58.04 -33.23
N LYS A 618 -94.86 -58.24 -33.65
CA LYS A 618 -94.40 -59.04 -34.80
C LYS A 618 -93.02 -59.66 -34.44
N TYR A 619 -92.68 -60.88 -34.89
CA TYR A 619 -91.48 -61.60 -34.40
C TYR A 619 -90.77 -62.49 -35.45
N THR A 620 -89.43 -62.35 -35.58
CA THR A 620 -88.48 -63.08 -36.48
C THR A 620 -87.02 -62.93 -35.93
N VAL A 621 -85.97 -63.72 -36.34
CA VAL A 621 -84.71 -63.96 -35.52
C VAL A 621 -83.34 -63.96 -36.30
N GLN A 622 -82.19 -63.41 -35.77
CA GLN A 622 -80.71 -63.79 -35.93
C GLN A 622 -79.61 -62.71 -35.48
N CYS A 623 -78.25 -62.92 -35.58
CA CYS A 623 -77.10 -62.22 -34.85
C CYS A 623 -75.78 -61.73 -35.64
N PRO A 624 -74.73 -61.02 -35.04
CA PRO A 624 -73.61 -60.21 -35.70
C PRO A 624 -72.09 -60.33 -35.21
N PRO A 625 -71.01 -59.73 -35.87
CA PRO A 625 -69.73 -59.26 -35.18
C PRO A 625 -68.68 -58.24 -35.86
N PHE A 626 -67.60 -57.82 -35.10
CA PHE A 626 -66.16 -57.44 -35.45
C PHE A 626 -65.79 -56.07 -36.16
N ASN A 627 -64.53 -55.51 -36.29
CA ASN A 627 -63.29 -55.25 -35.43
C ASN A 627 -62.21 -54.30 -36.16
N ILE A 628 -61.02 -53.92 -35.58
CA ILE A 628 -59.97 -52.99 -36.17
C ILE A 628 -58.47 -53.41 -36.00
N SER A 629 -57.58 -53.14 -36.98
CA SER A 629 -56.09 -53.33 -36.89
C SER A 629 -55.32 -52.66 -38.06
N ASN A 630 -54.39 -51.68 -37.84
CA ASN A 630 -53.34 -51.27 -38.81
C ASN A 630 -52.32 -50.17 -38.33
N CYS A 631 -51.05 -50.25 -38.82
CA CYS A 631 -49.99 -49.19 -39.03
C CYS A 631 -48.80 -48.93 -38.03
N LYS A 632 -47.66 -48.38 -38.57
CA LYS A 632 -46.24 -48.35 -38.03
C LYS A 632 -45.37 -47.08 -38.46
N PRO A 633 -44.06 -46.89 -38.04
CA PRO A 633 -43.34 -45.57 -37.88
C PRO A 633 -42.00 -45.27 -38.68
N VAL A 634 -41.33 -44.08 -38.49
CA VAL A 634 -39.99 -43.64 -39.05
C VAL A 634 -39.17 -42.64 -38.11
N SER A 635 -37.92 -42.21 -38.46
CA SER A 635 -36.72 -41.75 -37.66
C SER A 635 -36.21 -40.25 -37.74
N VAL A 636 -35.01 -39.91 -37.15
CA VAL A 636 -34.41 -38.52 -36.94
C VAL A 636 -32.84 -38.44 -37.09
N ASP A 637 -32.25 -37.26 -37.40
CA ASP A 637 -30.83 -36.95 -37.80
C ASP A 637 -29.83 -36.35 -36.74
N GLN A 638 -28.53 -36.20 -37.09
CA GLN A 638 -27.38 -35.67 -36.28
C GLN A 638 -26.69 -34.39 -36.84
N ILE A 639 -25.98 -33.61 -36.01
CA ILE A 639 -25.27 -32.32 -36.36
C ILE A 639 -23.83 -32.28 -35.79
N LYS A 640 -22.87 -31.58 -36.46
CA LYS A 640 -21.45 -31.42 -36.03
C LYS A 640 -21.05 -29.97 -35.67
N GLY A 641 -20.24 -29.83 -34.61
CA GLY A 641 -19.51 -28.60 -34.23
C GLY A 641 -20.21 -27.67 -33.22
N CYS A 642 -19.44 -26.96 -32.40
CA CYS A 642 -19.96 -26.03 -31.36
C CYS A 642 -20.79 -24.89 -31.95
N GLN A 643 -22.11 -24.92 -31.69
CA GLN A 643 -23.09 -23.98 -32.23
C GLN A 643 -24.10 -23.56 -31.16
N LEU A 644 -24.79 -22.44 -31.42
CA LEU A 644 -25.94 -22.03 -30.61
C LEU A 644 -27.13 -22.93 -30.95
N GLN A 645 -27.64 -23.65 -29.96
CA GLN A 645 -28.83 -24.47 -30.07
C GLN A 645 -29.98 -23.80 -29.32
N THR A 646 -31.20 -23.94 -29.84
CA THR A 646 -32.42 -23.32 -29.27
C THR A 646 -33.48 -24.38 -29.01
N ILE A 647 -33.95 -24.51 -27.78
CA ILE A 647 -35.09 -25.38 -27.43
C ILE A 647 -36.27 -24.53 -26.98
N ARG A 648 -37.47 -24.86 -27.46
CA ARG A 648 -38.73 -24.32 -26.95
C ARG A 648 -39.21 -25.12 -25.76
N SER A 649 -38.96 -24.61 -24.57
CA SER A 649 -39.45 -25.19 -23.32
C SER A 649 -40.02 -24.15 -22.38
N TYR A 650 -40.76 -24.62 -21.38
CA TYR A 650 -41.21 -23.77 -20.29
C TYR A 650 -40.06 -23.60 -19.29
N ILE A 651 -39.80 -22.38 -18.89
CA ILE A 651 -38.81 -22.08 -17.85
C ILE A 651 -39.45 -22.47 -16.52
N LYS A 652 -38.77 -23.31 -15.73
CA LYS A 652 -39.23 -23.78 -14.42
C LYS A 652 -38.24 -23.38 -13.34
N HIS A 653 -38.75 -22.85 -12.23
CA HIS A 653 -37.96 -22.54 -11.05
C HIS A 653 -38.81 -22.82 -9.81
N ARG A 654 -38.43 -23.83 -9.03
CA ARG A 654 -39.27 -24.41 -7.96
C ARG A 654 -40.66 -24.78 -8.51
N ASP A 655 -41.72 -24.53 -7.74
CA ASP A 655 -43.13 -24.79 -8.12
C ASP A 655 -43.71 -23.80 -9.15
N CYS A 656 -42.86 -23.10 -9.92
CA CYS A 656 -43.24 -22.05 -10.84
C CYS A 656 -42.79 -22.34 -12.28
N GLN A 657 -43.68 -22.10 -13.25
CA GLN A 657 -43.48 -22.38 -14.67
C GLN A 657 -43.89 -21.18 -15.54
N SER A 658 -43.15 -20.88 -16.62
CA SER A 658 -43.56 -19.86 -17.58
C SER A 658 -44.89 -20.23 -18.25
N GLU A 659 -45.74 -19.24 -18.52
CA GLU A 659 -47.07 -19.47 -19.12
C GLU A 659 -46.97 -19.99 -20.56
N LYS A 660 -45.92 -19.59 -21.28
CA LYS A 660 -45.63 -19.98 -22.67
C LYS A 660 -44.23 -20.59 -22.77
N LYS A 661 -44.01 -21.45 -23.77
CA LYS A 661 -42.68 -21.99 -24.09
C LYS A 661 -41.82 -20.86 -24.65
N MET A 662 -40.64 -20.68 -24.07
CA MET A 662 -39.66 -19.66 -24.44
C MET A 662 -38.54 -20.30 -25.26
N ASP A 663 -37.93 -19.53 -26.17
CA ASP A 663 -36.73 -19.92 -26.90
C ASP A 663 -35.51 -19.85 -25.96
N LEU A 664 -35.11 -21.01 -25.43
CA LEU A 664 -33.94 -21.18 -24.58
C LEU A 664 -32.72 -21.52 -25.41
N THR A 665 -31.77 -20.59 -25.46
CA THR A 665 -30.52 -20.70 -26.22
C THR A 665 -29.36 -21.15 -25.33
N PHE A 666 -28.58 -22.11 -25.81
CA PHE A 666 -27.43 -22.69 -25.10
C PHE A 666 -26.39 -23.15 -26.11
N CYS A 667 -25.14 -23.30 -25.67
CA CYS A 667 -24.08 -23.82 -26.52
C CYS A 667 -24.06 -25.35 -26.49
N SER A 668 -24.03 -25.97 -27.67
CA SER A 668 -23.87 -27.42 -27.79
C SER A 668 -23.20 -27.78 -29.11
N GLY A 669 -22.45 -28.90 -29.09
CA GLY A 669 -21.68 -29.41 -30.21
C GLY A 669 -20.18 -29.45 -29.92
N ASP A 670 -19.45 -30.12 -30.80
CA ASP A 670 -18.09 -30.58 -30.52
C ASP A 670 -17.04 -29.47 -30.64
N CYS A 671 -16.08 -29.48 -29.71
CA CYS A 671 -14.85 -28.71 -29.76
C CYS A 671 -13.64 -29.64 -29.75
N THR A 672 -12.65 -29.35 -30.60
CA THR A 672 -11.39 -30.09 -30.60
C THR A 672 -10.60 -29.77 -29.32
N SER A 673 -10.16 -30.81 -28.63
CA SER A 673 -9.27 -30.72 -27.46
C SER A 673 -8.11 -31.71 -27.63
N SER A 674 -6.95 -31.40 -27.05
CA SER A 674 -5.76 -32.25 -27.16
C SER A 674 -4.88 -32.12 -25.93
N SER A 675 -4.26 -33.23 -25.53
CA SER A 675 -3.36 -33.34 -24.39
C SER A 675 -2.04 -33.97 -24.83
N ARG A 676 -0.91 -33.35 -24.45
CA ARG A 676 0.44 -33.87 -24.69
C ARG A 676 1.20 -33.89 -23.37
N TYR A 677 1.66 -35.07 -22.95
CA TYR A 677 2.46 -35.24 -21.74
C TYR A 677 3.94 -34.90 -21.99
N ILE A 678 4.28 -33.62 -21.88
CA ILE A 678 5.67 -33.17 -21.72
C ILE A 678 5.66 -32.07 -20.64
N GLN A 679 6.14 -32.42 -19.45
CA GLN A 679 6.07 -31.65 -18.18
C GLN A 679 4.67 -31.45 -17.59
N ALA A 680 4.59 -31.54 -16.25
CA ALA A 680 3.34 -31.47 -15.50
C ALA A 680 2.86 -30.02 -15.34
N GLY A 681 1.63 -29.73 -15.79
CA GLY A 681 0.95 -28.47 -15.44
C GLY A 681 0.13 -27.76 -16.54
N MET A 682 0.21 -28.16 -17.82
CA MET A 682 -0.49 -27.45 -18.91
C MET A 682 -1.35 -28.34 -19.83
N SER A 683 -2.49 -28.79 -19.30
CA SER A 683 -3.58 -29.37 -20.10
C SER A 683 -4.50 -28.28 -20.65
N SER A 684 -4.42 -27.98 -21.96
CA SER A 684 -5.29 -27.00 -22.64
C SER A 684 -6.56 -27.68 -23.20
N CYS A 685 -7.58 -27.83 -22.35
CA CYS A 685 -8.89 -28.29 -22.81
C CYS A 685 -9.72 -27.13 -23.36
N THR A 686 -10.33 -27.34 -24.53
CA THR A 686 -11.21 -26.37 -25.21
C THR A 686 -12.64 -26.88 -25.19
N CYS A 687 -13.52 -26.17 -24.50
CA CYS A 687 -14.94 -26.53 -24.34
C CYS A 687 -15.84 -25.58 -25.12
N CYS A 688 -16.99 -26.06 -25.58
CA CYS A 688 -18.02 -25.23 -26.21
C CYS A 688 -18.68 -24.36 -25.14
N GLN A 689 -18.44 -23.05 -25.16
CA GLN A 689 -18.87 -22.12 -24.13
C GLN A 689 -19.50 -20.86 -24.72
N ALA A 690 -20.34 -20.21 -23.91
CA ALA A 690 -20.95 -18.92 -24.26
C ALA A 690 -19.87 -17.83 -24.26
N THR A 691 -19.60 -17.24 -25.42
CA THR A 691 -18.70 -16.08 -25.54
C THR A 691 -19.44 -14.76 -25.39
N GLN A 692 -20.75 -14.77 -25.61
CA GLN A 692 -21.63 -13.62 -25.40
C GLN A 692 -22.99 -14.13 -24.90
N ALA A 693 -23.47 -13.59 -23.78
CA ALA A 693 -24.76 -13.92 -23.19
C ALA A 693 -25.37 -12.69 -22.52
N SER A 694 -26.71 -12.61 -22.52
CA SER A 694 -27.49 -11.54 -21.90
C SER A 694 -28.46 -12.10 -20.86
N ASN A 695 -28.63 -11.40 -19.74
CA ASN A 695 -29.62 -11.75 -18.73
C ASN A 695 -31.00 -11.33 -19.20
N ARG A 696 -31.95 -12.27 -19.27
CA ARG A 696 -33.34 -12.03 -19.68
C ARG A 696 -34.30 -12.46 -18.58
N THR A 697 -35.29 -11.61 -18.30
CA THR A 697 -36.32 -11.87 -17.29
C THR A 697 -37.59 -12.44 -17.93
N VAL A 698 -38.15 -13.47 -17.31
CA VAL A 698 -39.47 -14.03 -17.64
C VAL A 698 -40.31 -14.12 -16.36
N ASN A 699 -41.62 -13.94 -16.50
CA ASN A 699 -42.54 -14.14 -15.38
C ASN A 699 -43.05 -15.59 -15.38
N LEU A 700 -42.88 -16.28 -14.25
CA LEU A 700 -43.27 -17.68 -14.04
C LEU A 700 -44.52 -17.75 -13.15
N GLY A 701 -45.57 -18.41 -13.60
CA GLY A 701 -46.76 -18.69 -12.78
C GLY A 701 -46.54 -19.91 -11.90
N CYS A 702 -46.76 -19.76 -10.59
CA CYS A 702 -46.60 -20.80 -9.59
C CYS A 702 -47.90 -21.57 -9.34
N VAL A 703 -47.82 -22.84 -8.90
CA VAL A 703 -49.00 -23.67 -8.60
C VAL A 703 -49.88 -23.05 -7.49
N ASN A 704 -49.29 -22.23 -6.62
CA ASN A 704 -49.97 -21.44 -5.60
C ASN A 704 -50.50 -20.07 -6.08
N GLY A 705 -50.49 -19.80 -7.39
CA GLY A 705 -51.09 -18.62 -8.03
C GLY A 705 -50.21 -17.37 -8.10
N ASN A 706 -49.06 -17.35 -7.42
CA ASN A 706 -48.11 -16.23 -7.49
C ASN A 706 -47.39 -16.19 -8.84
N ILE A 707 -47.00 -14.99 -9.29
CA ILE A 707 -46.15 -14.81 -10.48
C ILE A 707 -44.78 -14.32 -10.03
N VAL A 708 -43.74 -15.12 -10.28
CA VAL A 708 -42.35 -14.84 -9.90
C VAL A 708 -41.55 -14.44 -11.12
N THR A 709 -40.97 -13.23 -11.13
CA THR A 709 -40.02 -12.83 -12.16
C THR A 709 -38.70 -13.57 -11.95
N HIS A 710 -38.33 -14.41 -12.91
CA HIS A 710 -37.10 -15.19 -12.91
C HIS A 710 -36.16 -14.71 -14.02
N THR A 711 -34.93 -14.37 -13.65
CA THR A 711 -33.87 -14.01 -14.59
C THR A 711 -33.13 -15.26 -15.02
N TYR A 712 -33.08 -15.53 -16.33
CA TYR A 712 -32.29 -16.60 -16.92
C TYR A 712 -31.24 -16.02 -17.88
N ILE A 713 -30.14 -16.75 -18.05
CA ILE A 713 -29.08 -16.37 -18.99
C ILE A 713 -29.50 -16.84 -20.38
N HIS A 714 -29.59 -15.91 -21.34
CA HIS A 714 -29.82 -16.20 -22.75
C HIS A 714 -28.50 -16.09 -23.50
N VAL A 715 -28.03 -17.21 -24.06
CA VAL A 715 -26.77 -17.21 -24.82
C VAL A 715 -27.00 -16.61 -26.20
N GLU A 716 -26.12 -15.72 -26.62
CA GLU A 716 -26.21 -15.02 -27.92
C GLU A 716 -25.17 -15.55 -28.91
N LYS A 717 -23.99 -15.95 -28.43
CA LYS A 717 -22.92 -16.56 -29.24
C LYS A 717 -22.15 -17.63 -28.47
N CYS A 718 -21.69 -18.64 -29.22
CA CYS A 718 -20.93 -19.78 -28.74
C CYS A 718 -19.62 -19.90 -29.50
N ALA A 719 -18.54 -20.29 -28.81
CA ALA A 719 -17.29 -20.70 -29.44
C ALA A 719 -16.53 -21.69 -28.53
N CYS A 720 -15.50 -22.33 -29.09
CA CYS A 720 -14.58 -23.15 -28.31
C CYS A 720 -13.59 -22.26 -27.55
N SER A 721 -13.64 -22.29 -26.21
CA SER A 721 -12.76 -21.50 -25.33
C SER A 721 -11.93 -22.41 -24.42
N ARG A 722 -10.72 -21.96 -24.02
CA ARG A 722 -9.82 -22.71 -23.13
C ARG A 722 -10.31 -22.66 -21.68
N ALA A 723 -10.33 -23.81 -21.02
CA ALA A 723 -10.66 -23.95 -19.60
C ALA A 723 -9.61 -24.80 -18.87
N ASN A 724 -9.27 -24.42 -17.63
CA ASN A 724 -8.34 -25.15 -16.77
C ASN A 724 -9.07 -26.26 -16.00
N CYS A 725 -8.66 -27.52 -16.17
CA CYS A 725 -9.40 -28.69 -15.69
C CYS A 725 -9.11 -29.12 -14.24
N HIS A 726 -8.58 -28.25 -13.37
CA HIS A 726 -8.25 -28.61 -11.98
C HIS A 726 -8.67 -27.55 -10.96
N ARG A 727 -9.79 -27.81 -10.27
CA ARG A 727 -9.95 -27.63 -8.81
C ARG A 727 -11.17 -28.40 -8.31
N GLU A 728 -10.98 -29.12 -7.21
CA GLU A 728 -12.03 -29.79 -6.43
C GLU A 728 -12.49 -28.88 -5.26
N ASP A 729 -13.55 -29.31 -4.57
CA ASP A 729 -14.27 -28.64 -3.45
C ASP A 729 -14.89 -27.26 -3.79
N VAL A 730 -16.21 -27.05 -3.70
CA VAL A 730 -17.19 -27.58 -2.74
C VAL A 730 -18.53 -27.86 -3.43
N GLY A 731 -19.14 -29.00 -3.15
CA GLY A 731 -20.50 -29.30 -3.60
C GLY A 731 -21.57 -28.63 -2.74
N GLN A 732 -22.50 -27.92 -3.37
CA GLN A 732 -23.87 -27.76 -2.83
C GLN A 732 -24.89 -28.08 -3.92
N THR A 733 -25.65 -29.13 -3.67
CA THR A 733 -26.84 -29.54 -4.43
C THR A 733 -27.92 -28.47 -4.32
N LEU A 734 -28.37 -27.93 -5.44
CA LEU A 734 -29.58 -27.10 -5.50
C LEU A 734 -30.81 -27.99 -5.63
N THR A 735 -31.68 -27.94 -4.63
CA THR A 735 -33.12 -28.29 -4.71
C THR A 735 -33.92 -27.11 -5.26
#